data_AF-A0A7C5WWK7-F1
#
_entry.id   AF-A0A7C5WWK7-F1
#
_cell.length_a   1.000
_cell.length_b   1.000
_cell.length_c   1.000
_cell.angle_alpha   90.00
_cell.angle_beta   90.00
_cell.angle_gamma   90.00
#
_symmetry.space_group_name_H-M   'P 1'
#
loop_
_entity.id
_entity.type
_entity.pdbx_description
1 polymer ?
#
loop_
_entity_poly.entity_id
_entity_poly.type
_entity_poly.pdbx_seq_one_letter_code
_entity_poly.pdbx_strand_id
1 'polypeptide(L)'
;MRKGNMLRKHWPKIAKVYWCPNCNIPLVSSKCSKCGGVGVEVKLREPADARLAFKRDIEIALEASEEKFGTEKVFKSVMGESEIILLNKTTHIDDAKELVINGNYAGILLFNPFTLKWEFRPSYYGALRILNDKVAETIIIKDKVKENEIIPFKGESIDEGKYVILADPSDNPLGLGLVLKNGKIRVIKRYRYRFVYEIPNVRATLDDVLKGNIEKLEKQVEEATAFIEKISSKVGKPVIVSFSGGKDSLVSLHLTLRSIGEPLLLFNNTGIELSETVETVMKISEKYGLKLKVADAGNAFWDSVEIFGPPARDYRWCCKVAKLVPLAKKMLKEWPMGALNIVGQRAYESLERAKSTRIWRNKWVPLVINASPIQYWSQLSIWLYIFKEKLLDNVNPLYFKGFDRIGCFMCPASRLAEFEEVKKTHPKLWSKWESFLCKWARKIGAPREWITLGLWRWLGPVAPKKVLSKKTTFNAHEWYSSYSKWIDLKPVEFNEDKISFRLRFNKQLNLEAISSIAVILGKTVKFTNSDVIEVSADTLKYVFRGEGKVEVATYKPQEKIIEEFLDAVKIVYRAYYCVDCGSCVTLCPANAINIVNKKPIVSKAKCLNCRACNDVCPISEVIVEKLIAALIFKKYDAWRRRTKRSRYETAQLLAELMRKIKLSSPPITSGSNK
;
A
#
# COMPACT_ATOMS: atom_id res chain seq x y z
N MET A 1 18.77 -28.10 -3.01
CA MET A 1 18.59 -26.88 -2.17
C MET A 1 19.41 -25.73 -2.75
N ARG A 2 18.86 -24.91 -3.66
CA ARG A 2 19.49 -23.65 -4.06
C ARG A 2 19.02 -22.56 -3.10
N LYS A 3 19.94 -21.97 -2.33
CA LYS A 3 19.72 -20.69 -1.64
C LYS A 3 19.30 -19.70 -2.72
N GLY A 4 18.00 -19.47 -2.85
CA GLY A 4 17.48 -18.41 -3.70
C GLY A 4 17.97 -17.10 -3.11
N ASN A 5 19.05 -16.55 -3.66
CA ASN A 5 19.37 -15.14 -3.51
C ASN A 5 18.13 -14.38 -3.97
N MET A 6 17.33 -13.94 -3.00
CA MET A 6 16.24 -13.03 -3.25
C MET A 6 16.90 -11.73 -3.67
N LEU A 7 17.13 -11.57 -4.98
CA LEU A 7 17.74 -10.38 -5.59
C LEU A 7 17.18 -9.17 -4.87
N ARG A 8 18.04 -8.48 -4.11
CA ARG A 8 17.67 -7.30 -3.34
C ARG A 8 17.09 -6.33 -4.35
N LYS A 9 15.78 -6.06 -4.28
CA LYS A 9 15.13 -5.16 -5.23
C LYS A 9 15.65 -3.76 -4.95
N HIS A 10 16.60 -3.31 -5.77
CA HIS A 10 17.15 -1.97 -5.68
C HIS A 10 16.09 -0.94 -6.06
N TRP A 11 16.09 0.17 -5.34
CA TRP A 11 15.26 1.31 -5.68
C TRP A 11 15.85 2.00 -6.91
N PRO A 12 15.07 2.24 -7.97
CA PRO A 12 15.58 2.93 -9.15
C PRO A 12 15.85 4.41 -8.88
N LYS A 13 15.31 4.95 -7.77
CA LYS A 13 15.53 6.31 -7.29
C LYS A 13 15.66 6.27 -5.77
N ILE A 14 16.74 6.85 -5.26
CA ILE A 14 17.08 6.89 -3.83
C ILE A 14 17.21 8.37 -3.46
N ALA A 15 16.63 8.76 -2.32
CA ALA A 15 16.81 10.09 -1.76
C ALA A 15 18.21 10.19 -1.13
N LYS A 16 18.81 11.37 -1.17
CA LYS A 16 20.07 11.63 -0.46
C LYS A 16 19.80 12.60 0.67
N VAL A 17 20.36 12.29 1.82
CA VAL A 17 20.30 13.13 3.01
C VAL A 17 21.72 13.38 3.45
N TYR A 18 22.03 14.64 3.74
CA TYR A 18 23.34 15.08 4.20
C TYR A 18 23.21 15.64 5.61
N TRP A 19 24.34 15.82 6.28
CA TRP A 19 24.42 16.46 7.59
C TRP A 19 25.52 17.51 7.58
N CYS A 20 25.20 18.73 8.00
CA CYS A 20 26.18 19.80 8.15
C CYS A 20 26.96 19.58 9.46
N PRO A 21 28.29 19.35 9.41
CA PRO A 21 29.07 19.19 10.63
C PRO A 21 29.20 20.51 11.41
N ASN A 22 29.25 21.65 10.73
CA ASN A 22 29.45 22.95 11.38
C ASN A 22 28.21 23.43 12.14
N CYS A 23 27.02 23.21 11.56
CA CYS A 23 25.75 23.67 12.15
C CYS A 23 24.99 22.56 12.87
N ASN A 24 25.47 21.31 12.80
CA ASN A 24 24.80 20.13 13.34
C ASN A 24 23.33 19.97 12.89
N ILE A 25 23.06 20.15 11.59
CA ILE A 25 21.72 20.09 11.00
C ILE A 25 21.65 19.14 9.80
N PRO A 26 20.49 18.50 9.56
CA PRO A 26 20.27 17.72 8.35
C PRO A 26 20.07 18.63 7.13
N LEU A 27 20.50 18.16 5.97
CA LEU A 27 20.42 18.87 4.70
C LEU A 27 19.80 18.01 3.59
N VAL A 28 18.99 18.65 2.73
CA VAL A 28 18.43 18.06 1.50
C VAL A 28 19.40 18.13 0.31
N SER A 29 20.50 18.86 0.44
CA SER A 29 21.61 18.94 -0.51
C SER A 29 22.97 18.91 0.20
N SER A 30 24.04 18.71 -0.56
CA SER A 30 25.41 18.66 -0.01
C SER A 30 25.95 20.01 0.46
N LYS A 31 25.29 21.14 0.19
CA LYS A 31 25.70 22.48 0.63
C LYS A 31 24.74 22.99 1.70
N CYS A 32 25.30 23.59 2.76
CA CYS A 32 24.56 24.29 3.81
C CYS A 32 24.44 25.77 3.48
N SER A 33 23.22 26.29 3.33
CA SER A 33 22.99 27.71 3.06
C SER A 33 23.18 28.61 4.29
N LYS A 34 23.22 28.03 5.51
CA LYS A 34 23.45 28.79 6.75
C LYS A 34 24.91 29.17 6.95
N CYS A 35 25.84 28.23 6.78
CA CYS A 35 27.27 28.44 7.04
C CYS A 35 28.16 28.35 5.80
N GLY A 36 27.59 28.08 4.62
CA GLY A 36 28.33 27.85 3.38
C GLY A 36 29.08 26.51 3.30
N GLY A 37 29.16 25.75 4.40
CA GLY A 37 29.91 24.50 4.49
C GLY A 37 29.32 23.34 3.68
N VAL A 38 30.13 22.31 3.47
CA VAL A 38 29.75 21.07 2.78
C VAL A 38 29.24 20.04 3.79
N GLY A 39 28.04 19.53 3.56
CA GLY A 39 27.43 18.46 4.33
C GLY A 39 27.95 17.08 3.93
N VAL A 40 28.02 16.20 4.93
CA VAL A 40 28.43 14.81 4.78
C VAL A 40 27.21 13.93 4.51
N GLU A 41 27.28 13.04 3.53
CA GLU A 41 26.15 12.15 3.19
C GLU A 41 25.91 11.13 4.31
N VAL A 42 24.69 11.09 4.83
CA VAL A 42 24.29 10.08 5.82
C VAL A 42 23.88 8.80 5.10
N LYS A 43 24.63 7.72 5.31
CA LYS A 43 24.37 6.43 4.67
C LYS A 43 23.19 5.71 5.33
N LEU A 44 22.02 5.85 4.70
CA LEU A 44 20.75 5.27 5.11
C LEU A 44 20.31 4.13 4.19
N ARG A 45 19.45 3.23 4.69
CA ARG A 45 18.86 2.19 3.83
C ARG A 45 17.90 2.80 2.81
N GLU A 46 17.97 2.29 1.59
CA GLU A 46 17.08 2.69 0.49
C GLU A 46 15.59 2.56 0.89
N PRO A 47 14.73 3.54 0.53
CA PRO A 47 15.01 4.68 -0.35
C PRO A 47 15.64 5.91 0.32
N ALA A 48 16.05 5.81 1.59
CA ALA A 48 16.64 6.92 2.38
C ALA A 48 15.75 8.18 2.45
N ASP A 49 14.43 7.98 2.43
CA ASP A 49 13.41 9.03 2.43
C ASP A 49 13.09 9.51 3.85
N ALA A 50 14.12 9.99 4.53
CA ALA A 50 14.07 10.38 5.94
C ALA A 50 13.28 11.68 6.16
N ARG A 51 12.73 11.82 7.36
CA ARG A 51 12.09 13.04 7.87
C ARG A 51 12.58 13.37 9.27
N LEU A 52 12.27 14.57 9.74
CA LEU A 52 12.41 14.91 11.15
C LEU A 52 11.48 14.04 12.01
N ALA A 53 11.98 13.62 13.18
CA ALA A 53 11.20 12.94 14.19
C ALA A 53 10.24 13.92 14.88
N PHE A 54 9.01 13.48 15.16
CA PHE A 54 8.08 14.26 15.99
C PHE A 54 8.11 13.77 17.44
N LYS A 55 7.45 14.52 18.32
CA LYS A 55 7.32 14.18 19.75
C LYS A 55 6.94 12.71 19.96
N ARG A 56 5.90 12.22 19.27
CA ARG A 56 5.49 10.81 19.38
C ARG A 56 6.55 9.81 18.91
N ASP A 57 7.36 10.15 17.90
CA ASP A 57 8.45 9.26 17.48
C ASP A 57 9.55 9.16 18.57
N ILE A 58 9.82 10.27 19.27
CA ILE A 58 10.76 10.31 20.40
C ILE A 58 10.20 9.50 21.57
N GLU A 59 8.92 9.67 21.92
CA GLU A 59 8.23 8.87 22.93
C GLU A 59 8.30 7.37 22.61
N ILE A 60 8.08 6.96 21.35
CA ILE A 60 8.25 5.57 20.93
C ILE A 60 9.68 5.07 21.16
N ALA A 61 10.69 5.91 20.92
CA ALA A 61 12.08 5.52 21.13
C ALA A 61 12.43 5.39 22.63
N LEU A 62 11.87 6.25 23.47
CA LEU A 62 11.97 6.17 24.93
C LEU A 62 11.28 4.91 25.46
N GLU A 63 10.02 4.65 25.06
CA GLU A 63 9.28 3.43 25.39
C GLU A 63 10.04 2.17 24.95
N ALA A 64 10.63 2.18 23.76
CA ALA A 64 11.39 1.06 23.21
C ALA A 64 12.72 0.82 23.95
N SER A 65 13.28 1.88 24.54
CA SER A 65 14.46 1.84 25.40
C SER A 65 14.11 1.25 26.76
N GLU A 66 13.04 1.75 27.39
CA GLU A 66 12.51 1.23 28.65
C GLU A 66 12.19 -0.27 28.54
N GLU A 67 11.50 -0.67 27.47
CA GLU A 67 11.13 -2.07 27.24
C GLU A 67 12.35 -3.00 27.21
N LYS A 68 13.43 -2.60 26.53
CA LYS A 68 14.59 -3.46 26.27
C LYS A 68 15.77 -3.29 27.21
N PHE A 69 15.95 -2.13 27.80
CA PHE A 69 17.05 -1.88 28.73
C PHE A 69 16.57 -1.67 30.17
N GLY A 70 15.26 -1.59 30.42
CA GLY A 70 14.70 -1.28 31.74
C GLY A 70 14.88 0.19 32.14
N THR A 71 15.27 1.05 31.19
CA THR A 71 15.37 2.49 31.42
C THR A 71 15.29 3.31 30.12
N GLU A 72 14.55 4.42 30.17
CA GLU A 72 14.58 5.47 29.14
C GLU A 72 15.93 6.20 29.05
N LYS A 73 16.76 6.15 30.11
CA LYS A 73 18.06 6.84 30.18
C LYS A 73 18.98 6.44 29.03
N VAL A 74 18.85 5.20 28.56
CA VAL A 74 19.60 4.68 27.41
C VAL A 74 19.36 5.52 26.15
N PHE A 75 18.10 5.75 25.76
CA PHE A 75 17.85 6.56 24.57
C PHE A 75 18.14 8.05 24.80
N LYS A 76 17.91 8.57 26.03
CA LYS A 76 18.28 9.95 26.40
C LYS A 76 19.78 10.20 26.26
N SER A 77 20.62 9.25 26.68
CA SER A 77 22.08 9.28 26.48
C SER A 77 22.46 9.32 25.00
N VAL A 78 21.82 8.49 24.16
CA VAL A 78 22.09 8.48 22.71
C VAL A 78 21.69 9.80 22.05
N MET A 79 20.59 10.41 22.50
CA MET A 79 20.11 11.72 22.04
C MET A 79 21.04 12.85 22.49
N GLY A 80 21.56 12.76 23.71
CA GLY A 80 22.26 13.87 24.36
C GLY A 80 21.38 15.12 24.42
N GLU A 81 21.95 16.27 24.07
CA GLU A 81 21.24 17.56 23.99
C GLU A 81 20.56 17.81 22.65
N SER A 82 20.56 16.82 21.75
CA SER A 82 20.12 16.99 20.37
C SER A 82 18.60 16.99 20.26
N GLU A 83 18.02 18.10 19.80
CA GLU A 83 16.58 18.17 19.51
C GLU A 83 16.25 17.77 18.06
N ILE A 84 17.26 17.70 17.19
CA ILE A 84 17.10 17.37 15.77
C ILE A 84 17.47 15.91 15.52
N ILE A 85 16.44 15.09 15.30
CA ILE A 85 16.57 13.66 14.98
C ILE A 85 15.96 13.40 13.62
N LEU A 86 16.67 12.69 12.75
CA LEU A 86 16.08 12.15 11.52
C LEU A 86 15.66 10.70 11.70
N LEU A 87 14.58 10.37 11.00
CA LEU A 87 13.93 9.08 11.06
C LEU A 87 13.72 8.57 9.63
N ASN A 88 14.38 7.46 9.30
CA ASN A 88 14.31 6.81 7.98
C ASN A 88 13.56 5.49 8.07
N LYS A 89 12.44 5.40 7.36
CA LYS A 89 11.63 4.19 7.29
C LYS A 89 12.35 3.10 6.50
N THR A 90 12.44 1.89 7.04
CA THR A 90 13.12 0.77 6.38
C THR A 90 12.34 -0.55 6.44
N THR A 91 12.93 -1.61 5.87
CA THR A 91 12.34 -2.94 5.77
C THR A 91 12.64 -3.78 7.02
N HIS A 92 11.59 -4.35 7.60
CA HIS A 92 11.64 -5.35 8.68
C HIS A 92 10.44 -6.29 8.54
N ILE A 93 10.27 -7.26 9.44
CA ILE A 93 9.16 -8.22 9.37
C ILE A 93 7.79 -7.52 9.41
N ASP A 94 7.69 -6.44 10.20
CA ASP A 94 6.57 -5.51 10.15
C ASP A 94 7.10 -4.07 9.98
N ASP A 95 7.50 -3.39 11.06
CA ASP A 95 8.00 -2.00 11.04
C ASP A 95 9.47 -1.87 11.48
N ALA A 96 10.17 -0.89 10.90
CA ALA A 96 11.48 -0.44 11.32
C ALA A 96 11.77 1.01 10.89
N LYS A 97 12.46 1.73 11.77
CA LYS A 97 12.82 3.14 11.64
C LYS A 97 14.28 3.34 12.06
N GLU A 98 15.16 3.70 11.13
CA GLU A 98 16.54 4.08 11.42
C GLU A 98 16.57 5.50 12.00
N LEU A 99 17.36 5.72 13.04
CA LEU A 99 17.53 7.00 13.71
C LEU A 99 18.90 7.58 13.37
N VAL A 100 18.94 8.86 13.04
CA VAL A 100 20.17 9.62 12.84
C VAL A 100 20.17 10.79 13.82
N ILE A 101 21.24 10.90 14.58
CA ILE A 101 21.45 11.92 15.61
C ILE A 101 22.88 12.41 15.47
N ASN A 102 23.09 13.73 15.47
CA ASN A 102 24.41 14.34 15.28
C ASN A 102 25.16 13.76 14.07
N GLY A 103 24.48 13.65 12.92
CA GLY A 103 25.04 13.12 11.67
C GLY A 103 25.42 11.64 11.67
N ASN A 104 25.23 10.94 12.80
CA ASN A 104 25.55 9.55 12.96
C ASN A 104 24.29 8.69 12.92
N TYR A 105 24.39 7.53 12.27
CA TYR A 105 23.39 6.48 12.45
C TYR A 105 23.41 6.04 13.92
N ALA A 106 22.39 6.40 14.70
CA ALA A 106 22.34 6.23 16.15
C ALA A 106 21.77 4.88 16.58
N GLY A 107 20.94 4.29 15.73
CA GLY A 107 20.33 3.00 15.98
C GLY A 107 19.08 2.79 15.14
N ILE A 108 18.32 1.76 15.48
CA ILE A 108 17.11 1.39 14.77
C ILE A 108 16.02 0.99 15.75
N LEU A 109 14.81 1.52 15.55
CA LEU A 109 13.59 1.05 16.19
C LEU A 109 13.02 -0.09 15.36
N LEU A 110 12.70 -1.20 16.00
CA LEU A 110 12.12 -2.39 15.37
C LEU A 110 10.80 -2.73 16.06
N PHE A 111 9.71 -2.83 15.32
CA PHE A 111 8.45 -3.29 15.89
C PHE A 111 8.42 -4.82 15.93
N ASN A 112 8.23 -5.39 17.12
CA ASN A 112 8.12 -6.82 17.33
C ASN A 112 6.65 -7.26 17.20
N PRO A 113 6.28 -8.01 16.14
CA PRO A 113 4.89 -8.38 15.89
C PRO A 113 4.33 -9.39 16.90
N PHE A 114 5.18 -10.09 17.67
CA PHE A 114 4.74 -11.09 18.65
C PHE A 114 4.43 -10.49 20.00
N THR A 115 5.13 -9.42 20.39
CA THR A 115 4.88 -8.69 21.63
C THR A 115 4.08 -7.41 21.42
N LEU A 116 3.92 -6.96 20.16
CA LEU A 116 3.30 -5.71 19.75
C LEU A 116 3.98 -4.47 20.36
N LYS A 117 5.28 -4.56 20.62
CA LYS A 117 6.10 -3.49 21.20
C LYS A 117 7.26 -3.09 20.29
N TRP A 118 7.72 -1.85 20.44
CA TRP A 118 8.92 -1.35 19.79
C TRP A 118 10.17 -1.76 20.58
N GLU A 119 11.27 -2.02 19.87
CA GLU A 119 12.59 -2.35 20.44
C GLU A 119 13.62 -1.37 19.88
N PHE A 120 14.38 -0.69 20.74
CA PHE A 120 15.51 0.14 20.30
C PHE A 120 16.79 -0.69 20.28
N ARG A 121 17.45 -0.74 19.10
CA ARG A 121 18.76 -1.37 18.94
C ARG A 121 19.81 -0.32 18.59
N PRO A 122 20.71 0.03 19.50
CA PRO A 122 21.73 1.03 19.23
C PRO A 122 22.65 0.61 18.08
N SER A 123 23.20 1.61 17.38
CA SER A 123 24.33 1.43 16.48
C SER A 123 25.64 1.38 17.28
N TYR A 124 26.78 1.37 16.60
CA TYR A 124 28.07 1.57 17.27
C TYR A 124 28.12 2.94 17.97
N TYR A 125 27.72 4.02 17.28
CA TYR A 125 27.61 5.37 17.87
C TYR A 125 26.70 5.38 19.10
N GLY A 126 25.50 4.80 18.98
CA GLY A 126 24.56 4.76 20.10
C GLY A 126 25.11 3.95 21.28
N ALA A 127 25.77 2.82 21.02
CA ALA A 127 26.39 2.01 22.07
C ALA A 127 27.55 2.75 22.75
N LEU A 128 28.34 3.53 22.01
CA LEU A 128 29.42 4.34 22.57
C LEU A 128 28.87 5.38 23.55
N ARG A 129 27.77 6.08 23.19
CA ARG A 129 27.10 7.03 24.10
C ARG A 129 26.61 6.34 25.38
N ILE A 130 25.94 5.20 25.22
CA ILE A 130 25.40 4.41 26.34
C ILE A 130 26.50 3.97 27.31
N LEU A 131 27.66 3.54 26.79
CA LEU A 131 28.81 3.14 27.61
C LEU A 131 29.43 4.32 28.33
N ASN A 132 29.65 5.44 27.64
CA ASN A 132 30.26 6.64 28.22
C ASN A 132 29.43 7.17 29.40
N ASP A 133 28.10 7.16 29.27
CA ASP A 133 27.20 7.65 30.32
C ASP A 133 26.86 6.57 31.36
N LYS A 134 27.32 5.33 31.17
CA LYS A 134 27.08 4.16 32.05
C LYS A 134 25.60 3.94 32.38
N VAL A 135 24.73 4.07 31.37
CA VAL A 135 23.26 4.00 31.53
C VAL A 135 22.65 2.64 31.21
N ALA A 136 23.46 1.64 30.84
CA ALA A 136 23.01 0.27 30.60
C ALA A 136 23.98 -0.76 31.14
N GLU A 137 23.44 -1.92 31.49
CA GLU A 137 24.20 -3.12 31.81
C GLU A 137 25.17 -3.47 30.68
N THR A 138 26.44 -3.66 31.06
CA THR A 138 27.55 -3.86 30.14
C THR A 138 28.34 -5.08 30.55
N ILE A 139 28.69 -5.90 29.57
CA ILE A 139 29.41 -7.15 29.78
C ILE A 139 30.71 -7.11 29.00
N ILE A 140 31.80 -7.21 29.75
CA ILE A 140 33.16 -7.17 29.24
C ILE A 140 33.52 -8.52 28.65
N ILE A 141 33.83 -8.54 27.36
CA ILE A 141 34.24 -9.73 26.62
C ILE A 141 35.69 -9.56 26.16
N LYS A 142 36.56 -10.50 26.52
CA LYS A 142 37.97 -10.50 26.12
C LYS A 142 38.17 -10.99 24.68
N ASP A 143 37.29 -11.87 24.22
CA ASP A 143 37.38 -12.49 22.89
C ASP A 143 36.51 -11.81 21.82
N LYS A 144 36.73 -12.17 20.55
CA LYS A 144 35.89 -11.70 19.45
C LYS A 144 34.52 -12.36 19.48
N VAL A 145 33.46 -11.54 19.53
CA VAL A 145 32.07 -12.02 19.44
C VAL A 145 31.62 -12.36 18.02
N LYS A 146 30.77 -13.39 17.88
CA LYS A 146 30.08 -13.76 16.63
C LYS A 146 28.57 -13.56 16.78
N GLU A 147 27.89 -13.18 15.70
CA GLU A 147 26.42 -13.07 15.70
C GLU A 147 25.77 -14.44 15.96
N ASN A 148 24.77 -14.46 16.85
CA ASN A 148 24.06 -15.63 17.38
C ASN A 148 24.86 -16.54 18.31
N GLU A 149 26.10 -16.19 18.65
CA GLU A 149 26.86 -16.86 19.71
C GLU A 149 26.13 -16.77 21.05
N ILE A 150 26.24 -17.81 21.87
CA ILE A 150 25.69 -17.85 23.23
C ILE A 150 26.85 -17.79 24.20
N ILE A 151 26.93 -16.70 24.94
CA ILE A 151 27.98 -16.44 25.93
C ILE A 151 27.46 -16.95 27.29
N PRO A 152 28.19 -17.83 27.98
CA PRO A 152 27.90 -18.17 29.37
C PRO A 152 28.06 -16.92 30.23
N PHE A 153 27.05 -16.62 31.06
CA PHE A 153 27.09 -15.50 32.00
C PHE A 153 26.61 -15.99 33.35
N LYS A 154 27.35 -15.63 34.41
CA LYS A 154 27.14 -16.06 35.80
C LYS A 154 26.91 -14.86 36.76
N GLY A 155 26.70 -13.65 36.24
CA GLY A 155 26.46 -12.45 37.05
C GLY A 155 25.01 -12.33 37.53
N GLU A 156 24.78 -11.43 38.49
CA GLU A 156 23.48 -11.13 39.11
C GLU A 156 22.40 -10.66 38.11
N SER A 157 21.15 -10.72 38.57
CA SER A 157 19.89 -10.86 37.82
C SER A 157 19.55 -9.75 36.81
N ILE A 158 20.02 -9.87 35.57
CA ILE A 158 19.41 -9.12 34.46
C ILE A 158 18.16 -9.88 33.98
N ASP A 159 17.03 -9.19 33.89
CA ASP A 159 15.77 -9.80 33.47
C ASP A 159 15.86 -10.46 32.08
N GLU A 160 15.17 -11.60 31.94
CA GLU A 160 15.01 -12.26 30.65
C GLU A 160 14.45 -11.27 29.61
N GLY A 161 15.03 -11.29 28.41
CA GLY A 161 14.50 -10.54 27.28
C GLY A 161 15.03 -9.11 27.17
N LYS A 162 15.85 -8.66 28.14
CA LYS A 162 16.56 -7.38 28.12
C LYS A 162 17.83 -7.42 27.29
N TYR A 163 18.27 -6.25 26.87
CA TYR A 163 19.50 -6.02 26.14
C TYR A 163 20.62 -5.56 27.06
N VAL A 164 21.83 -5.99 26.71
CA VAL A 164 23.08 -5.62 27.36
C VAL A 164 24.08 -5.17 26.31
N ILE A 165 24.93 -4.21 26.64
CA ILE A 165 26.03 -3.82 25.75
C ILE A 165 27.19 -4.80 25.94
N LEU A 166 27.75 -5.29 24.84
CA LEU A 166 28.97 -6.09 24.88
C LEU A 166 30.12 -5.16 24.54
N ALA A 167 31.10 -5.04 25.44
CA ALA A 167 32.26 -4.16 25.28
C ALA A 167 33.57 -4.94 25.50
N ASP A 168 34.68 -4.42 25.01
CA ASP A 168 36.01 -4.92 25.36
C ASP A 168 36.51 -4.27 26.68
N PRO A 169 37.63 -4.73 27.27
CA PRO A 169 38.17 -4.13 28.50
C PRO A 169 38.58 -2.66 28.40
N SER A 170 38.57 -2.08 27.21
CA SER A 170 38.85 -0.66 26.96
C SER A 170 37.58 0.14 26.66
N ASP A 171 36.42 -0.38 27.09
CA ASP A 171 35.09 0.21 26.90
C ASP A 171 34.68 0.46 25.43
N ASN A 172 35.29 -0.27 24.47
CA ASN A 172 34.83 -0.16 23.09
C ASN A 172 33.64 -1.10 22.83
N PRO A 173 32.55 -0.61 22.22
CA PRO A 173 31.42 -1.47 21.88
C PRO A 173 31.77 -2.56 20.87
N LEU A 174 31.58 -3.83 21.26
CA LEU A 174 31.72 -5.01 20.40
C LEU A 174 30.39 -5.42 19.77
N GLY A 175 29.29 -5.29 20.51
CA GLY A 175 27.98 -5.74 20.05
C GLY A 175 26.84 -5.48 21.03
N LEU A 176 25.71 -6.11 20.74
CA LEU A 176 24.48 -6.08 21.54
C LEU A 176 24.11 -7.52 21.91
N GLY A 177 23.91 -7.78 23.20
CA GLY A 177 23.46 -9.05 23.74
C GLY A 177 21.98 -9.04 24.10
N LEU A 178 21.33 -10.21 24.04
CA LEU A 178 19.98 -10.47 24.56
C LEU A 178 20.08 -11.52 25.67
N VAL A 179 19.57 -11.20 26.86
CA VAL A 179 19.51 -12.12 28.00
C VAL A 179 18.43 -13.18 27.75
N LEU A 180 18.81 -14.46 27.89
CA LEU A 180 17.93 -15.62 27.74
C LEU A 180 17.41 -16.10 29.10
N LYS A 181 16.37 -16.96 29.08
CA LYS A 181 15.74 -17.57 30.28
C LYS A 181 16.73 -18.12 31.31
N ASN A 182 17.84 -18.68 30.84
CA ASN A 182 18.85 -19.36 31.65
C ASN A 182 20.03 -18.46 32.02
N GLY A 183 19.86 -17.13 31.96
CA GLY A 183 20.89 -16.14 32.24
C GLY A 183 21.97 -16.00 31.16
N LYS A 184 22.06 -16.94 30.21
CA LYS A 184 23.02 -16.86 29.10
C LYS A 184 22.67 -15.71 28.16
N ILE A 185 23.66 -15.22 27.44
CA ILE A 185 23.48 -14.07 26.54
C ILE A 185 23.65 -14.51 25.10
N ARG A 186 22.65 -14.21 24.27
CA ARG A 186 22.76 -14.37 22.82
C ARG A 186 23.23 -13.07 22.19
N VAL A 187 24.33 -13.11 21.45
CA VAL A 187 24.81 -11.98 20.65
C VAL A 187 23.82 -11.74 19.50
N ILE A 188 23.04 -10.66 19.56
CA ILE A 188 22.04 -10.34 18.53
C ILE A 188 22.58 -9.43 17.42
N LYS A 189 23.67 -8.70 17.69
CA LYS A 189 24.33 -7.82 16.72
C LYS A 189 25.81 -7.67 17.05
N ARG A 190 26.66 -7.75 16.03
CA ARG A 190 28.08 -7.38 16.11
C ARG A 190 28.32 -6.05 15.43
N TYR A 191 29.06 -5.14 16.06
CA TYR A 191 29.46 -3.88 15.44
C TYR A 191 30.70 -4.07 14.57
N ARG A 192 30.48 -4.23 13.26
CA ARG A 192 31.56 -4.40 12.27
C ARG A 192 32.15 -3.08 11.81
N TYR A 193 31.30 -2.05 11.69
CA TYR A 193 31.68 -0.72 11.26
C TYR A 193 31.71 0.18 12.50
N ARG A 194 32.90 0.71 12.81
CA ARG A 194 33.20 1.46 14.04
C ARG A 194 33.56 2.91 13.75
N PHE A 195 32.82 3.51 12.83
CA PHE A 195 33.05 4.91 12.45
C PHE A 195 32.01 5.80 13.11
N VAL A 196 32.48 6.94 13.62
CA VAL A 196 31.67 8.00 14.22
C VAL A 196 32.14 9.33 13.64
N TYR A 197 31.19 10.14 13.19
CA TYR A 197 31.45 11.55 12.92
C TYR A 197 31.43 12.31 14.25
N GLU A 198 32.56 12.87 14.64
CA GLU A 198 32.58 13.82 15.74
C GLU A 198 32.02 15.15 15.24
N ILE A 199 30.90 15.55 15.82
CA ILE A 199 30.25 16.82 15.52
C ILE A 199 30.39 17.69 16.76
N PRO A 200 30.85 18.95 16.64
CA PRO A 200 30.88 19.88 17.76
C PRO A 200 29.53 19.92 18.46
N ASN A 201 29.53 20.13 19.79
CA ASN A 201 28.30 20.22 20.57
C ASN A 201 27.58 21.55 20.30
N VAL A 202 27.01 21.67 19.10
CA VAL A 202 26.21 22.81 18.67
C VAL A 202 24.75 22.39 18.79
N ARG A 203 24.03 23.06 19.70
CA ARG A 203 22.58 22.91 19.81
C ARG A 203 21.93 23.55 18.58
N ALA A 204 21.30 22.73 17.77
CA ALA A 204 20.60 23.16 16.56
C ALA A 204 19.09 23.24 16.79
N THR A 205 18.48 24.27 16.24
CA THR A 205 17.02 24.48 16.26
C THR A 205 16.39 24.14 14.92
N LEU A 206 15.06 24.02 14.86
CA LEU A 206 14.34 23.84 13.60
C LEU A 206 14.57 25.01 12.62
N ASP A 207 14.69 26.24 13.13
CA ASP A 207 15.00 27.42 12.34
C ASP A 207 16.39 27.30 11.68
N ASP A 208 17.37 26.77 12.40
CA ASP A 208 18.69 26.49 11.82
C ASP A 208 18.63 25.47 10.70
N VAL A 209 17.81 24.42 10.85
CA VAL A 209 17.57 23.44 9.78
C VAL A 209 16.97 24.11 8.55
N LEU A 210 16.00 25.01 8.73
CA LEU A 210 15.39 25.75 7.62
C LEU A 210 16.42 26.65 6.92
N LYS A 211 17.15 27.47 7.68
CA LYS A 211 18.22 28.34 7.15
C LYS A 211 19.29 27.55 6.40
N GLY A 212 19.65 26.36 6.89
CA GLY A 212 20.61 25.48 6.24
C GLY A 212 20.16 24.96 4.87
N ASN A 213 18.86 24.95 4.59
CA ASN A 213 18.27 24.33 3.41
C ASN A 213 17.54 25.32 2.48
N ILE A 214 17.54 26.61 2.80
CA ILE A 214 16.65 27.60 2.18
C ILE A 214 16.84 27.71 0.66
N GLU A 215 18.07 27.87 0.17
CA GLU A 215 18.35 28.03 -1.27
C GLU A 215 17.92 26.78 -2.06
N LYS A 216 18.18 25.59 -1.51
CA LYS A 216 17.80 24.34 -2.17
C LYS A 216 16.28 24.16 -2.20
N LEU A 217 15.61 24.54 -1.13
CA LEU A 217 14.16 24.47 -1.02
C LEU A 217 13.49 25.46 -1.97
N GLU A 218 13.98 26.69 -2.07
CA GLU A 218 13.49 27.70 -3.01
C GLU A 218 13.64 27.24 -4.46
N LYS A 219 14.80 26.69 -4.84
CA LYS A 219 15.00 26.10 -6.16
C LYS A 219 14.03 24.94 -6.46
N GLN A 220 13.68 24.13 -5.45
CA GLN A 220 12.68 23.08 -5.61
C GLN A 220 11.28 23.66 -5.83
N VAL A 221 10.94 24.75 -5.12
CA VAL A 221 9.66 25.46 -5.25
C VAL A 221 9.54 26.07 -6.65
N GLU A 222 10.53 26.84 -7.09
CA GLU A 222 10.58 27.45 -8.42
C GLU A 222 10.43 26.41 -9.55
N GLU A 223 11.14 25.28 -9.43
CA GLU A 223 11.02 24.18 -10.40
C GLU A 223 9.61 23.59 -10.43
N ALA A 224 9.00 23.42 -9.26
CA ALA A 224 7.68 22.85 -9.13
C ALA A 224 6.58 23.79 -9.64
N THR A 225 6.67 25.09 -9.36
CA THR A 225 5.70 26.09 -9.85
C THR A 225 5.80 26.24 -11.37
N ALA A 226 7.01 26.39 -11.91
CA ALA A 226 7.24 26.44 -13.35
C ALA A 226 6.76 25.18 -14.07
N PHE A 227 6.91 24.00 -13.43
CA PHE A 227 6.35 22.76 -13.96
C PHE A 227 4.82 22.78 -14.02
N ILE A 228 4.15 23.26 -12.96
CA ILE A 228 2.67 23.35 -12.88
C ILE A 228 2.15 24.31 -13.96
N GLU A 229 2.74 25.50 -14.09
CA GLU A 229 2.37 26.50 -15.10
C GLU A 229 2.51 25.92 -16.52
N LYS A 230 3.68 25.34 -16.81
CA LYS A 230 3.98 24.75 -18.11
C LYS A 230 3.02 23.63 -18.48
N ILE A 231 2.73 22.71 -17.54
CA ILE A 231 1.85 21.58 -17.84
C ILE A 231 0.38 22.01 -17.91
N SER A 232 -0.03 23.00 -17.11
CA SER A 232 -1.37 23.59 -17.17
C SER A 232 -1.62 24.21 -18.55
N SER A 233 -0.73 25.11 -18.98
CA SER A 233 -0.78 25.74 -20.31
C SER A 233 -0.78 24.71 -21.45
N LYS A 234 0.13 23.73 -21.41
CA LYS A 234 0.25 22.71 -22.45
C LYS A 234 -0.97 21.78 -22.55
N VAL A 235 -1.61 21.46 -21.42
CA VAL A 235 -2.76 20.56 -21.41
C VAL A 235 -4.05 21.29 -21.78
N GLY A 236 -4.21 22.56 -21.37
CA GLY A 236 -5.37 23.38 -21.73
C GLY A 236 -6.71 22.81 -21.27
N LYS A 237 -6.73 22.12 -20.13
CA LYS A 237 -7.95 21.52 -19.53
C LYS A 237 -8.15 22.03 -18.11
N PRO A 238 -9.37 21.89 -17.54
CA PRO A 238 -9.60 22.19 -16.14
C PRO A 238 -8.58 21.51 -15.22
N VAL A 239 -8.01 22.29 -14.31
CA VAL A 239 -7.05 21.80 -13.33
C VAL A 239 -7.79 21.36 -12.08
N ILE A 240 -7.54 20.12 -11.69
CA ILE A 240 -8.06 19.51 -10.47
C ILE A 240 -6.88 19.12 -9.59
N VAL A 241 -7.02 19.26 -8.27
CA VAL A 241 -6.04 18.74 -7.31
C VAL A 241 -6.69 17.60 -6.54
N SER A 242 -6.12 16.39 -6.66
CA SER A 242 -6.52 15.26 -5.82
C SER A 242 -5.95 15.45 -4.41
N PHE A 243 -6.78 15.95 -3.50
CA PHE A 243 -6.41 16.19 -2.11
C PHE A 243 -6.90 15.05 -1.22
N SER A 244 -5.97 14.35 -0.56
CA SER A 244 -6.28 13.18 0.29
C SER A 244 -6.19 13.47 1.79
N GLY A 245 -6.06 14.74 2.18
CA GLY A 245 -5.78 15.13 3.57
C GLY A 245 -4.37 14.77 4.06
N GLY A 246 -3.46 14.34 3.18
CA GLY A 246 -2.08 14.01 3.54
C GLY A 246 -1.13 15.19 3.35
N LYS A 247 0.05 15.13 4.00
CA LYS A 247 1.10 16.16 3.90
C LYS A 247 1.57 16.39 2.46
N ASP A 248 1.72 15.30 1.70
CA ASP A 248 2.22 15.37 0.33
C ASP A 248 1.19 16.01 -0.61
N SER A 249 -0.09 15.70 -0.42
CA SER A 249 -1.18 16.35 -1.17
C SER A 249 -1.39 17.82 -0.75
N LEU A 250 -1.10 18.17 0.50
CA LEU A 250 -1.15 19.55 0.99
C LEU A 250 -0.08 20.41 0.31
N VAL A 251 1.16 19.92 0.21
CA VAL A 251 2.23 20.64 -0.50
C VAL A 251 1.89 20.79 -1.99
N SER A 252 1.41 19.75 -2.66
CA SER A 252 0.97 19.88 -4.06
C SER A 252 -0.18 20.88 -4.24
N LEU A 253 -1.14 20.91 -3.32
CA LEU A 253 -2.21 21.91 -3.34
C LEU A 253 -1.64 23.33 -3.17
N HIS A 254 -0.81 23.55 -2.16
CA HIS A 254 -0.25 24.87 -1.87
C HIS A 254 0.64 25.38 -3.02
N LEU A 255 1.44 24.51 -3.63
CA LEU A 255 2.20 24.85 -4.85
C LEU A 255 1.26 25.22 -6.00
N THR A 256 0.14 24.50 -6.18
CA THR A 256 -0.83 24.81 -7.24
C THR A 256 -1.48 26.18 -7.04
N LEU A 257 -1.93 26.47 -5.80
CA LEU A 257 -2.51 27.77 -5.42
C LEU A 257 -1.57 28.92 -5.74
N ARG A 258 -0.27 28.76 -5.42
CA ARG A 258 0.76 29.76 -5.68
C ARG A 258 1.09 29.96 -7.16
N SER A 259 0.89 28.94 -7.99
CA SER A 259 1.33 28.96 -9.39
C SER A 259 0.23 29.45 -10.33
N ILE A 260 -0.97 28.89 -10.19
CA ILE A 260 -2.05 29.05 -11.19
C ILE A 260 -3.40 29.41 -10.56
N GLY A 261 -3.41 29.79 -9.27
CA GLY A 261 -4.62 30.18 -8.55
C GLY A 261 -5.47 28.98 -8.09
N GLU A 262 -6.78 29.21 -7.96
CA GLU A 262 -7.73 28.30 -7.30
C GLU A 262 -8.09 27.07 -8.16
N PRO A 263 -7.66 25.85 -7.79
CA PRO A 263 -8.05 24.65 -8.49
C PRO A 263 -9.37 24.08 -7.95
N LEU A 264 -10.01 23.20 -8.73
CA LEU A 264 -11.06 22.33 -8.19
C LEU A 264 -10.42 21.26 -7.29
N LEU A 265 -10.93 21.08 -6.08
CA LEU A 265 -10.49 20.00 -5.20
C LEU A 265 -11.25 18.72 -5.50
N LEU A 266 -10.55 17.60 -5.56
CA LEU A 266 -11.13 16.26 -5.66
C LEU A 266 -10.70 15.41 -4.46
N PHE A 267 -11.66 15.06 -3.60
CA PHE A 267 -11.46 14.12 -2.51
C PHE A 267 -12.11 12.78 -2.85
N ASN A 268 -11.40 11.69 -2.62
CA ASN A 268 -11.90 10.33 -2.80
C ASN A 268 -12.17 9.72 -1.43
N ASN A 269 -13.41 9.84 -0.96
CA ASN A 269 -13.85 9.31 0.32
C ASN A 269 -14.16 7.82 0.18
N THR A 270 -13.30 6.97 0.78
CA THR A 270 -13.49 5.51 0.70
C THR A 270 -14.54 4.96 1.65
N GLY A 271 -15.13 5.81 2.51
CA GLY A 271 -16.07 5.40 3.57
C GLY A 271 -15.41 4.68 4.76
N ILE A 272 -14.08 4.50 4.71
CA ILE A 272 -13.27 3.84 5.75
C ILE A 272 -11.98 4.63 6.05
N GLU A 273 -12.00 5.94 5.81
CA GLU A 273 -10.94 6.85 6.29
C GLU A 273 -11.06 7.07 7.81
N LEU A 274 -9.99 7.55 8.44
CA LEU A 274 -10.07 8.08 9.81
C LEU A 274 -10.74 9.46 9.79
N SER A 275 -11.47 9.81 10.85
CA SER A 275 -12.29 11.04 10.88
C SER A 275 -11.43 12.29 10.71
N GLU A 276 -10.23 12.32 11.31
CA GLU A 276 -9.32 13.47 11.19
C GLU A 276 -8.89 13.71 9.72
N THR A 277 -8.94 12.67 8.88
CA THR A 277 -8.65 12.81 7.43
C THR A 277 -9.77 13.55 6.73
N VAL A 278 -11.02 13.20 7.00
CA VAL A 278 -12.19 13.86 6.41
C VAL A 278 -12.28 15.30 6.91
N GLU A 279 -12.11 15.51 8.21
CA GLU A 279 -12.08 16.83 8.86
C GLU A 279 -10.99 17.72 8.27
N THR A 280 -9.77 17.19 8.07
CA THR A 280 -8.68 17.94 7.42
C THR A 280 -9.06 18.36 6.00
N VAL A 281 -9.71 17.49 5.23
CA VAL A 281 -10.14 17.82 3.86
C VAL A 281 -11.16 18.96 3.86
N MET A 282 -12.17 18.88 4.71
CA MET A 282 -13.20 19.91 4.83
C MET A 282 -12.60 21.24 5.28
N LYS A 283 -11.82 21.23 6.36
CA LYS A 283 -11.11 22.41 6.90
C LYS A 283 -10.29 23.12 5.84
N ILE A 284 -9.53 22.37 5.03
CA ILE A 284 -8.67 22.95 4.00
C ILE A 284 -9.48 23.51 2.83
N SER A 285 -10.56 22.82 2.45
CA SER A 285 -11.45 23.33 1.41
C SER A 285 -12.07 24.66 1.81
N GLU A 286 -12.56 24.77 3.05
CA GLU A 286 -13.16 25.99 3.60
C GLU A 286 -12.13 27.11 3.77
N LYS A 287 -10.98 26.81 4.38
CA LYS A 287 -9.90 27.78 4.62
C LYS A 287 -9.41 28.49 3.36
N TYR A 288 -9.37 27.77 2.23
CA TYR A 288 -8.92 28.33 0.95
C TYR A 288 -10.07 28.66 -0.01
N GLY A 289 -11.34 28.57 0.43
CA GLY A 289 -12.50 28.89 -0.42
C GLY A 289 -12.67 27.98 -1.65
N LEU A 290 -12.11 26.77 -1.62
CA LEU A 290 -12.02 25.90 -2.80
C LEU A 290 -13.28 25.07 -3.03
N LYS A 291 -13.67 24.91 -4.30
CA LYS A 291 -14.80 24.06 -4.67
C LYS A 291 -14.43 22.58 -4.56
N LEU A 292 -14.96 21.91 -3.53
CA LEU A 292 -14.76 20.48 -3.29
C LEU A 292 -15.71 19.59 -4.09
N LYS A 293 -15.13 18.62 -4.79
CA LYS A 293 -15.82 17.49 -5.39
C LYS A 293 -15.46 16.23 -4.60
N VAL A 294 -16.46 15.60 -3.99
CA VAL A 294 -16.28 14.33 -3.28
C VAL A 294 -16.71 13.17 -4.18
N ALA A 295 -15.82 12.21 -4.40
CA ALA A 295 -16.16 10.88 -4.89
C ALA A 295 -16.36 9.98 -3.67
N ASP A 296 -17.61 9.76 -3.28
CA ASP A 296 -17.96 9.03 -2.07
C ASP A 296 -18.33 7.57 -2.38
N ALA A 297 -17.72 6.65 -1.63
CA ALA A 297 -18.02 5.22 -1.68
C ALA A 297 -19.13 4.78 -0.71
N GLY A 298 -19.51 5.62 0.25
CA GLY A 298 -20.48 5.28 1.30
C GLY A 298 -20.13 3.97 2.00
N ASN A 299 -21.11 3.06 2.10
CA ASN A 299 -20.93 1.74 2.71
C ASN A 299 -20.37 0.65 1.78
N ALA A 300 -19.90 0.99 0.57
CA ALA A 300 -19.50 0.00 -0.43
C ALA A 300 -18.43 -1.00 0.06
N PHE A 301 -17.55 -0.59 0.98
CA PHE A 301 -16.63 -1.53 1.64
C PHE A 301 -17.37 -2.57 2.48
N TRP A 302 -18.22 -2.13 3.41
CA TRP A 302 -18.94 -3.00 4.34
C TRP A 302 -19.97 -3.88 3.62
N ASP A 303 -20.61 -3.37 2.57
CA ASP A 303 -21.55 -4.16 1.76
C ASP A 303 -20.85 -5.27 0.96
N SER A 304 -19.56 -5.07 0.65
CA SER A 304 -18.77 -6.00 -0.17
C SER A 304 -17.93 -6.98 0.66
N VAL A 305 -17.56 -6.62 1.89
CA VAL A 305 -16.62 -7.41 2.71
C VAL A 305 -17.16 -8.81 3.05
N GLU A 306 -18.46 -8.96 3.19
CA GLU A 306 -19.11 -10.26 3.44
C GLU A 306 -18.96 -11.22 2.24
N ILE A 307 -18.85 -10.69 1.01
CA ILE A 307 -18.66 -11.47 -0.21
C ILE A 307 -17.19 -11.76 -0.47
N PHE A 308 -16.35 -10.72 -0.41
CA PHE A 308 -14.94 -10.88 -0.76
C PHE A 308 -14.09 -11.45 0.38
N GLY A 309 -14.51 -11.29 1.63
CA GLY A 309 -13.67 -11.50 2.80
C GLY A 309 -12.68 -10.36 3.06
N PRO A 310 -11.81 -10.49 4.07
CA PRO A 310 -10.83 -9.49 4.41
C PRO A 310 -9.95 -9.10 3.21
N PRO A 311 -9.72 -7.80 2.95
CA PRO A 311 -8.79 -7.40 1.91
C PRO A 311 -7.36 -7.76 2.31
N ALA A 312 -6.53 -8.09 1.32
CA ALA A 312 -5.12 -8.42 1.55
C ALA A 312 -4.20 -7.65 0.60
N ARG A 313 -2.89 -7.61 0.90
CA ARG A 313 -1.87 -6.93 0.09
C ARG A 313 -1.82 -7.47 -1.34
N ASP A 314 -2.12 -8.74 -1.54
CA ASP A 314 -2.20 -9.47 -2.81
C ASP A 314 -3.64 -9.75 -3.27
N TYR A 315 -4.64 -9.27 -2.51
CA TYR A 315 -6.08 -9.46 -2.71
C TYR A 315 -6.84 -8.15 -2.44
N ARG A 316 -6.43 -7.06 -3.13
CA ARG A 316 -6.86 -5.67 -2.88
C ARG A 316 -8.19 -5.30 -3.56
N TRP A 317 -9.26 -6.08 -3.33
CA TRP A 317 -10.58 -5.77 -3.87
C TRP A 317 -11.14 -4.44 -3.34
N CYS A 318 -10.83 -4.06 -2.09
CA CYS A 318 -11.32 -2.83 -1.48
C CYS A 318 -10.91 -1.57 -2.26
N CYS A 319 -9.68 -1.51 -2.78
CA CYS A 319 -9.22 -0.42 -3.64
C CYS A 319 -10.05 -0.31 -4.94
N LYS A 320 -10.64 -1.40 -5.42
CA LYS A 320 -11.46 -1.39 -6.63
C LYS A 320 -12.83 -0.81 -6.31
N VAL A 321 -13.50 -1.41 -5.34
CA VAL A 321 -14.89 -1.10 -5.00
C VAL A 321 -15.02 0.25 -4.30
N ALA A 322 -14.16 0.53 -3.32
CA ALA A 322 -14.28 1.71 -2.47
C ALA A 322 -13.43 2.91 -2.93
N LYS A 323 -12.52 2.75 -3.90
CA LYS A 323 -11.61 3.83 -4.31
C LYS A 323 -11.64 4.12 -5.81
N LEU A 324 -11.39 3.11 -6.65
CA LEU A 324 -11.21 3.33 -8.08
C LEU A 324 -12.53 3.54 -8.82
N VAL A 325 -13.56 2.73 -8.52
CA VAL A 325 -14.85 2.83 -9.21
C VAL A 325 -15.63 4.10 -8.85
N PRO A 326 -15.79 4.50 -7.57
CA PRO A 326 -16.45 5.76 -7.22
C PRO A 326 -15.75 6.97 -7.84
N LEU A 327 -14.41 6.97 -7.80
CA LEU A 327 -13.59 8.00 -8.43
C LEU A 327 -13.83 8.06 -9.94
N ALA A 328 -13.77 6.93 -10.64
CA ALA A 328 -13.98 6.89 -12.09
C ALA A 328 -15.37 7.41 -12.48
N LYS A 329 -16.43 6.98 -11.76
CA LYS A 329 -17.80 7.48 -11.97
C LYS A 329 -17.88 9.00 -11.79
N LYS A 330 -17.32 9.53 -10.69
CA LYS A 330 -17.31 10.97 -10.42
C LYS A 330 -16.55 11.75 -11.49
N MET A 331 -15.37 11.28 -11.87
CA MET A 331 -14.53 11.98 -12.84
C MET A 331 -15.13 11.99 -14.24
N LEU A 332 -15.72 10.88 -14.69
CA LEU A 332 -16.37 10.80 -16.00
C LEU A 332 -17.62 11.67 -16.07
N LYS A 333 -18.34 11.84 -14.94
CA LYS A 333 -19.49 12.74 -14.83
C LYS A 333 -19.09 14.21 -14.85
N GLU A 334 -18.09 14.60 -14.05
CA GLU A 334 -17.71 16.01 -13.86
C GLU A 334 -16.78 16.52 -14.97
N TRP A 335 -15.93 15.66 -15.52
CA TRP A 335 -14.93 16.01 -16.56
C TRP A 335 -14.96 15.03 -17.74
N PRO A 336 -16.06 14.97 -18.51
CA PRO A 336 -16.21 14.04 -19.64
C PRO A 336 -15.20 14.29 -20.77
N MET A 337 -14.67 15.52 -20.88
CA MET A 337 -13.61 15.91 -21.82
C MET A 337 -12.19 15.77 -21.22
N GLY A 338 -12.08 15.26 -19.99
CA GLY A 338 -10.84 15.10 -19.25
C GLY A 338 -10.42 16.33 -18.46
N ALA A 339 -9.39 16.15 -17.63
CA ALA A 339 -8.83 17.18 -16.75
C ALA A 339 -7.32 16.97 -16.60
N LEU A 340 -6.62 18.02 -16.14
CA LEU A 340 -5.27 17.90 -15.59
C LEU A 340 -5.39 17.68 -14.08
N ASN A 341 -4.98 16.52 -13.60
CA ASN A 341 -5.02 16.15 -12.20
C ASN A 341 -3.65 16.28 -11.53
N ILE A 342 -3.49 17.29 -10.68
CA ILE A 342 -2.31 17.45 -9.85
C ILE A 342 -2.41 16.51 -8.64
N VAL A 343 -1.37 15.74 -8.39
CA VAL A 343 -1.33 14.74 -7.32
C VAL A 343 -0.07 14.85 -6.46
N GLY A 344 -0.17 14.49 -5.18
CA GLY A 344 0.96 14.46 -4.24
C GLY A 344 1.78 13.16 -4.25
N GLN A 345 2.07 12.60 -5.43
CA GLN A 345 2.82 11.34 -5.53
C GLN A 345 4.33 11.58 -5.49
N ARG A 346 5.09 10.80 -4.70
CA ARG A 346 6.55 10.86 -4.68
C ARG A 346 7.18 9.53 -5.11
N ALA A 347 8.35 9.62 -5.74
CA ALA A 347 9.11 8.46 -6.22
C ALA A 347 9.50 7.52 -5.08
N TYR A 348 9.76 8.05 -3.88
CA TYR A 348 10.32 7.31 -2.75
C TYR A 348 9.29 6.52 -1.93
N GLU A 349 8.00 6.57 -2.30
CA GLU A 349 6.95 5.89 -1.52
C GLU A 349 6.80 4.40 -1.85
N SER A 350 7.15 3.97 -3.06
CA SER A 350 7.16 2.57 -3.46
C SER A 350 8.01 2.33 -4.70
N LEU A 351 8.47 1.09 -4.91
CA LEU A 351 9.20 0.70 -6.13
C LEU A 351 8.42 0.99 -7.42
N GLU A 352 7.09 0.89 -7.39
CA GLU A 352 6.23 1.20 -8.54
C GLU A 352 6.22 2.71 -8.83
N ARG A 353 6.15 3.54 -7.78
CA ARG A 353 6.20 5.01 -7.91
C ARG A 353 7.58 5.50 -8.30
N ALA A 354 8.64 4.84 -7.83
CA ALA A 354 10.01 5.16 -8.22
C ALA A 354 10.25 4.98 -9.74
N LYS A 355 9.57 3.99 -10.35
CA LYS A 355 9.59 3.74 -11.80
C LYS A 355 8.68 4.67 -12.60
N SER A 356 7.72 5.32 -11.94
CA SER A 356 6.75 6.19 -12.62
C SER A 356 7.38 7.51 -13.08
N THR A 357 6.91 8.01 -14.21
CA THR A 357 7.20 9.35 -14.72
C THR A 357 6.39 10.40 -13.96
N ARG A 358 6.81 11.67 -14.05
CA ARG A 358 6.12 12.80 -13.41
C ARG A 358 4.73 13.07 -14.00
N ILE A 359 4.50 12.68 -15.26
CA ILE A 359 3.24 12.81 -15.99
C ILE A 359 2.82 11.43 -16.50
N TRP A 360 1.56 11.07 -16.31
CA TRP A 360 0.99 9.81 -16.83
C TRP A 360 -0.52 9.92 -17.02
N ARG A 361 -1.10 9.07 -17.89
CA ARG A 361 -2.56 8.97 -18.05
C ARG A 361 -3.16 8.01 -17.02
N ASN A 362 -4.33 8.35 -16.49
CA ASN A 362 -5.05 7.45 -15.60
C ASN A 362 -5.57 6.22 -16.39
N LYS A 363 -5.31 5.01 -15.91
CA LYS A 363 -5.74 3.77 -16.58
C LYS A 363 -7.26 3.55 -16.58
N TRP A 364 -7.96 4.10 -15.58
CA TRP A 364 -9.42 3.97 -15.42
C TRP A 364 -10.19 5.14 -16.02
N VAL A 365 -9.52 6.28 -16.21
CA VAL A 365 -10.09 7.47 -16.81
C VAL A 365 -9.06 8.04 -17.81
N PRO A 366 -8.88 7.44 -19.00
CA PRO A 366 -7.78 7.76 -19.91
C PRO A 366 -7.70 9.22 -20.37
N LEU A 367 -8.82 9.95 -20.29
CA LEU A 367 -8.92 11.37 -20.63
C LEU A 367 -8.31 12.29 -19.56
N VAL A 368 -8.04 11.77 -18.36
CA VAL A 368 -7.39 12.50 -17.28
C VAL A 368 -5.88 12.26 -17.30
N ILE A 369 -5.15 13.36 -17.31
CA ILE A 369 -3.69 13.39 -17.24
C ILE A 369 -3.31 13.69 -15.80
N ASN A 370 -2.56 12.82 -15.15
CA ASN A 370 -2.00 13.10 -13.83
C ASN A 370 -0.62 13.73 -13.95
N ALA A 371 -0.32 14.70 -13.10
CA ALA A 371 0.99 15.31 -12.96
C ALA A 371 1.37 15.44 -11.47
N SER A 372 2.61 15.13 -11.12
CA SER A 372 3.11 15.29 -9.75
C SER A 372 4.22 16.35 -9.67
N PRO A 373 3.97 17.54 -9.10
CA PRO A 373 5.00 18.57 -8.97
C PRO A 373 6.11 18.16 -7.99
N ILE A 374 5.82 17.27 -7.04
CA ILE A 374 6.75 16.88 -5.96
C ILE A 374 7.37 15.49 -6.16
N GLN A 375 7.35 14.94 -7.38
CA GLN A 375 7.77 13.56 -7.66
C GLN A 375 9.15 13.20 -7.09
N TYR A 376 10.07 14.15 -7.03
CA TYR A 376 11.45 13.96 -6.55
C TYR A 376 11.78 14.68 -5.24
N TRP A 377 10.76 15.11 -4.50
CA TRP A 377 10.96 15.70 -3.19
C TRP A 377 11.10 14.59 -2.13
N SER A 378 12.09 14.72 -1.25
CA SER A 378 12.23 13.84 -0.08
C SER A 378 11.20 14.23 1.00
N GLN A 379 10.93 13.35 1.97
CA GLN A 379 10.09 13.74 3.11
C GLN A 379 10.68 14.92 3.89
N LEU A 380 12.00 14.99 4.02
CA LEU A 380 12.67 16.15 4.60
C LEU A 380 12.30 17.43 3.83
N SER A 381 12.36 17.42 2.49
CA SER A 381 11.95 18.59 1.68
C SER A 381 10.49 18.97 1.91
N ILE A 382 9.59 17.98 1.97
CA ILE A 382 8.15 18.19 2.21
C ILE A 382 7.89 18.83 3.56
N TRP A 383 8.52 18.33 4.62
CA TRP A 383 8.35 18.89 5.96
C TRP A 383 9.00 20.28 6.10
N LEU A 384 10.20 20.48 5.56
CA LEU A 384 10.83 21.81 5.56
C LEU A 384 9.98 22.85 4.82
N TYR A 385 9.34 22.46 3.71
CA TYR A 385 8.36 23.33 3.04
C TYR A 385 7.17 23.68 3.94
N ILE A 386 6.57 22.68 4.60
CA ILE A 386 5.45 22.88 5.52
C ILE A 386 5.83 23.85 6.65
N PHE A 387 7.03 23.70 7.23
CA PHE A 387 7.52 24.60 8.28
C PHE A 387 7.77 26.01 7.75
N LYS A 388 8.48 26.14 6.61
CA LYS A 388 8.77 27.44 5.97
C LYS A 388 7.50 28.22 5.67
N GLU A 389 6.50 27.56 5.09
CA GLU A 389 5.24 28.19 4.68
C GLU A 389 4.20 28.23 5.82
N LYS A 390 4.59 27.88 7.06
CA LYS A 390 3.73 27.92 8.26
C LYS A 390 2.42 27.12 8.09
N LEU A 391 2.51 25.94 7.46
CA LEU A 391 1.36 25.10 7.12
C LEU A 391 1.06 24.02 8.17
N LEU A 392 1.65 24.06 9.37
CA LEU A 392 1.50 22.99 10.36
C LEU A 392 0.04 22.76 10.76
N ASP A 393 -0.74 23.83 10.97
CA ASP A 393 -2.17 23.72 11.32
C ASP A 393 -3.04 23.14 10.21
N ASN A 394 -2.49 23.04 9.00
CA ASN A 394 -3.14 22.46 7.84
C ASN A 394 -2.79 20.98 7.65
N VAL A 395 -1.79 20.48 8.38
CA VAL A 395 -1.36 19.08 8.33
C VAL A 395 -2.33 18.23 9.14
N ASN A 396 -2.68 17.07 8.60
CA ASN A 396 -3.51 16.12 9.32
C ASN A 396 -2.84 15.68 10.64
N PRO A 397 -3.55 15.79 11.78
CA PRO A 397 -2.96 15.60 13.09
C PRO A 397 -2.43 14.18 13.34
N LEU A 398 -2.87 13.18 12.56
CA LEU A 398 -2.40 11.79 12.68
C LEU A 398 -0.88 11.66 12.46
N TYR A 399 -0.24 12.54 11.68
CA TYR A 399 1.22 12.53 11.54
C TYR A 399 1.94 12.75 12.88
N PHE A 400 1.36 13.55 13.77
CA PHE A 400 1.90 13.80 15.11
C PHE A 400 1.55 12.69 16.11
N LYS A 401 0.60 11.80 15.76
CA LYS A 401 0.26 10.59 16.52
C LYS A 401 1.06 9.35 16.08
N GLY A 402 2.14 9.54 15.31
CA GLY A 402 3.06 8.47 14.92
C GLY A 402 2.77 7.78 13.58
N PHE A 403 1.77 8.25 12.82
CA PHE A 403 1.47 7.74 11.48
C PHE A 403 2.44 8.32 10.44
N ASP A 404 3.09 7.48 9.64
CA ASP A 404 3.94 7.94 8.52
C ASP A 404 3.14 8.17 7.22
N ARG A 405 2.03 7.45 7.07
CA ARG A 405 1.13 7.51 5.92
C ARG A 405 -0.29 7.41 6.42
N ILE A 406 -1.15 8.25 5.85
CA ILE A 406 -2.57 8.31 6.16
C ILE A 406 -3.34 7.64 5.02
N GLY A 407 -4.37 6.88 5.39
CA GLY A 407 -5.31 6.22 4.50
C GLY A 407 -6.33 5.43 5.32
N CYS A 408 -6.97 4.45 4.69
CA CYS A 408 -8.01 3.66 5.33
C CYS A 408 -7.52 3.00 6.63
N PHE A 409 -8.32 3.05 7.70
CA PHE A 409 -7.89 2.67 9.07
C PHE A 409 -7.40 1.21 9.21
N MET A 410 -7.88 0.31 8.34
CA MET A 410 -7.58 -1.12 8.32
C MET A 410 -6.84 -1.55 7.04
N CYS A 411 -6.15 -0.63 6.36
CA CYS A 411 -5.49 -0.93 5.10
C CYS A 411 -4.55 -2.16 5.24
N PRO A 412 -4.68 -3.22 4.43
CA PRO A 412 -3.78 -4.37 4.54
C PRO A 412 -2.32 -4.02 4.23
N ALA A 413 -2.07 -2.88 3.57
CA ALA A 413 -0.73 -2.37 3.32
C ALA A 413 -0.09 -1.70 4.55
N SER A 414 -0.89 -1.34 5.57
CA SER A 414 -0.42 -0.77 6.82
C SER A 414 0.33 -1.80 7.68
N ARG A 415 1.04 -1.26 8.67
CA ARG A 415 1.88 -1.98 9.62
C ARG A 415 1.04 -2.39 10.84
N LEU A 416 1.45 -3.45 11.55
CA LEU A 416 0.84 -3.80 12.83
C LEU A 416 1.04 -2.66 13.84
N ALA A 417 2.21 -2.01 13.82
CA ALA A 417 2.47 -0.84 14.65
C ALA A 417 1.41 0.27 14.44
N GLU A 418 1.05 0.55 13.18
CA GLU A 418 -0.01 1.51 12.86
C GLU A 418 -1.39 1.02 13.34
N PHE A 419 -1.68 -0.28 13.26
CA PHE A 419 -2.93 -0.84 13.79
C PHE A 419 -3.03 -0.73 15.31
N GLU A 420 -1.93 -0.87 16.06
CA GLU A 420 -1.94 -0.64 17.51
C GLU A 420 -2.26 0.83 17.84
N GLU A 421 -1.75 1.78 17.05
CA GLU A 421 -2.11 3.19 17.23
C GLU A 421 -3.59 3.44 16.88
N VAL A 422 -4.14 2.80 15.84
CA VAL A 422 -5.58 2.86 15.53
C VAL A 422 -6.43 2.23 16.64
N LYS A 423 -6.02 1.10 17.22
CA LYS A 423 -6.72 0.47 18.36
C LYS A 423 -6.81 1.40 19.56
N LYS A 424 -5.71 2.08 19.88
CA LYS A 424 -5.63 3.02 21.00
C LYS A 424 -6.49 4.26 20.76
N THR A 425 -6.40 4.84 19.57
CA THR A 425 -7.03 6.15 19.26
C THR A 425 -8.48 6.04 18.77
N HIS A 426 -8.85 4.91 18.16
CA HIS A 426 -10.15 4.69 17.52
C HIS A 426 -10.73 3.30 17.86
N PRO A 427 -10.92 2.96 19.15
CA PRO A 427 -11.27 1.62 19.58
C PRO A 427 -12.60 1.13 18.98
N LYS A 428 -13.63 1.99 18.93
CA LYS A 428 -14.95 1.62 18.36
C LYS A 428 -14.85 1.19 16.89
N LEU A 429 -14.08 1.94 16.09
CA LEU A 429 -13.87 1.66 14.67
C LEU A 429 -13.10 0.35 14.49
N TRP A 430 -12.06 0.14 15.31
CA TRP A 430 -11.27 -1.09 15.28
C TRP A 430 -12.10 -2.31 15.73
N SER A 431 -12.88 -2.21 16.80
CA SER A 431 -13.71 -3.31 17.31
C SER A 431 -14.71 -3.82 16.27
N LYS A 432 -15.30 -2.92 15.45
CA LYS A 432 -16.16 -3.33 14.33
C LYS A 432 -15.39 -4.20 13.32
N TRP A 433 -14.18 -3.79 12.96
CA TRP A 433 -13.32 -4.55 12.04
C TRP A 433 -12.85 -5.87 12.64
N GLU A 434 -12.44 -5.87 13.90
CA GLU A 434 -12.00 -7.07 14.61
C GLU A 434 -13.13 -8.10 14.76
N SER A 435 -14.36 -7.66 15.04
CA SER A 435 -15.54 -8.53 15.08
C SER A 435 -15.76 -9.25 13.74
N PHE A 436 -15.65 -8.52 12.63
CA PHE A 436 -15.68 -9.12 11.29
C PHE A 436 -14.56 -10.15 11.10
N LEU A 437 -13.32 -9.80 11.48
CA LEU A 437 -12.19 -10.73 11.38
C LEU A 437 -12.39 -12.00 12.22
N CYS A 438 -12.97 -11.88 13.42
CA CYS A 438 -13.31 -13.03 14.27
C CYS A 438 -14.36 -13.94 13.63
N LYS A 439 -15.41 -13.36 13.02
CA LYS A 439 -16.40 -14.12 12.24
C LYS A 439 -15.74 -14.84 11.06
N TRP A 440 -14.87 -14.13 10.32
CA TRP A 440 -14.21 -14.70 9.16
C TRP A 440 -13.17 -15.78 9.53
N ALA A 441 -12.41 -15.58 10.60
CA ALA A 441 -11.46 -16.55 11.12
C ALA A 441 -12.16 -17.86 11.47
N ARG A 442 -13.31 -17.80 12.16
CA ARG A 442 -14.15 -18.98 12.41
C ARG A 442 -14.62 -19.66 11.13
N LYS A 443 -15.08 -18.90 10.13
CA LYS A 443 -15.50 -19.43 8.82
C LYS A 443 -14.40 -20.27 8.16
N ILE A 444 -13.14 -19.80 8.20
CA ILE A 444 -12.02 -20.51 7.56
C ILE A 444 -11.29 -21.50 8.49
N GLY A 445 -11.66 -21.56 9.78
CA GLY A 445 -10.96 -22.37 10.80
C GLY A 445 -9.57 -21.83 11.14
N ALA A 446 -9.36 -20.51 11.09
CA ALA A 446 -8.11 -19.88 11.48
C ALA A 446 -8.10 -19.53 12.98
N PRO A 447 -6.94 -19.63 13.65
CA PRO A 447 -6.82 -19.34 15.07
C PRO A 447 -6.73 -17.83 15.31
N ARG A 448 -6.78 -17.40 16.59
CA ARG A 448 -6.80 -15.97 16.97
C ARG A 448 -5.55 -15.23 16.50
N GLU A 449 -4.40 -15.90 16.42
CA GLU A 449 -3.12 -15.38 15.94
C GLU A 449 -3.16 -14.95 14.48
N TRP A 450 -4.07 -15.51 13.68
CA TRP A 450 -4.31 -15.04 12.32
C TRP A 450 -4.78 -13.58 12.28
N ILE A 451 -5.50 -13.16 13.33
CA ILE A 451 -5.96 -11.78 13.53
C ILE A 451 -4.85 -10.94 14.16
N THR A 452 -4.32 -11.37 15.32
CA THR A 452 -3.39 -10.55 16.12
C THR A 452 -2.05 -10.30 15.44
N LEU A 453 -1.54 -11.28 14.67
CA LEU A 453 -0.33 -11.10 13.85
C LEU A 453 -0.63 -10.52 12.45
N GLY A 454 -1.89 -10.16 12.17
CA GLY A 454 -2.33 -9.59 10.90
C GLY A 454 -2.03 -10.48 9.70
N LEU A 455 -2.18 -11.81 9.84
CA LEU A 455 -1.93 -12.78 8.77
C LEU A 455 -2.96 -12.67 7.64
N TRP A 456 -4.15 -12.14 7.93
CA TRP A 456 -5.19 -11.79 6.95
C TRP A 456 -4.72 -10.76 5.91
N ARG A 457 -3.66 -9.99 6.20
CA ARG A 457 -3.06 -9.02 5.25
C ARG A 457 -2.43 -9.68 4.03
N TRP A 458 -2.37 -11.01 3.97
CA TRP A 458 -1.95 -11.78 2.79
C TRP A 458 -2.90 -12.94 2.55
N LEU A 459 -3.41 -13.05 1.33
CA LEU A 459 -4.22 -14.19 0.92
C LEU A 459 -3.31 -15.42 0.80
N GLY A 460 -2.27 -15.32 -0.04
CA GLY A 460 -1.39 -16.44 -0.34
C GLY A 460 -0.28 -16.71 0.70
N PRO A 461 0.42 -17.85 0.55
CA PRO A 461 1.56 -18.28 1.38
C PRO A 461 2.85 -17.48 1.07
N VAL A 462 2.84 -16.16 1.29
CA VAL A 462 4.01 -15.30 1.05
C VAL A 462 5.02 -15.33 2.20
N ALA A 463 6.26 -14.88 1.96
CA ALA A 463 7.34 -14.95 2.94
C ALA A 463 7.03 -14.29 4.30
N PRO A 464 6.48 -13.06 4.40
CA PRO A 464 6.12 -12.49 5.71
C PRO A 464 5.08 -13.32 6.46
N LYS A 465 4.02 -13.77 5.78
CA LYS A 465 2.97 -14.63 6.36
C LYS A 465 3.56 -15.94 6.89
N LYS A 466 4.44 -16.59 6.11
CA LYS A 466 5.15 -17.81 6.50
C LYS A 466 6.05 -17.61 7.71
N VAL A 467 6.80 -16.50 7.77
CA VAL A 467 7.71 -16.23 8.89
C VAL A 467 6.92 -15.98 10.17
N LEU A 468 5.86 -15.18 10.10
CA LEU A 468 5.01 -14.87 11.26
C LEU A 468 4.25 -16.11 11.75
N SER A 469 3.80 -16.97 10.84
CA SER A 469 3.00 -18.15 11.20
C SER A 469 3.81 -19.28 11.85
N LYS A 470 5.15 -19.27 11.77
CA LYS A 470 6.01 -20.32 12.35
C LYS A 470 5.85 -20.52 13.86
N LYS A 471 5.42 -19.47 14.58
CA LYS A 471 5.21 -19.50 16.04
C LYS A 471 3.72 -19.66 16.41
N THR A 472 2.91 -20.14 15.49
CA THR A 472 1.45 -20.24 15.65
C THR A 472 0.95 -21.60 15.18
N THR A 473 -0.27 -21.96 15.55
CA THR A 473 -0.97 -23.13 15.02
C THR A 473 -1.46 -22.94 13.57
N PHE A 474 -1.39 -21.72 13.02
CA PHE A 474 -1.81 -21.44 11.66
C PHE A 474 -0.76 -21.90 10.63
N ASN A 475 -1.12 -22.86 9.78
CA ASN A 475 -0.25 -23.29 8.68
C ASN A 475 -0.47 -22.45 7.41
N ALA A 476 0.45 -21.52 7.12
CA ALA A 476 0.37 -20.71 5.91
C ALA A 476 0.41 -21.54 4.60
N HIS A 477 0.94 -22.76 4.61
CA HIS A 477 1.00 -23.63 3.44
C HIS A 477 -0.34 -24.31 3.10
N GLU A 478 -1.28 -24.40 4.05
CA GLU A 478 -2.61 -25.02 3.87
C GLU A 478 -3.64 -24.04 3.26
N TRP A 479 -3.22 -23.33 2.21
CA TRP A 479 -4.05 -22.32 1.55
C TRP A 479 -5.33 -22.92 0.94
N TYR A 480 -5.29 -24.17 0.46
CA TYR A 480 -6.43 -24.80 -0.24
C TYR A 480 -7.66 -24.92 0.65
N SER A 481 -7.48 -25.40 1.89
CA SER A 481 -8.57 -25.50 2.88
C SER A 481 -9.16 -24.12 3.20
N SER A 482 -8.29 -23.13 3.43
CA SER A 482 -8.71 -21.75 3.67
C SER A 482 -9.51 -21.17 2.50
N TYR A 483 -9.04 -21.34 1.26
CA TYR A 483 -9.70 -20.82 0.05
C TYR A 483 -11.03 -21.52 -0.21
N SER A 484 -11.09 -22.84 0.00
CA SER A 484 -12.32 -23.63 -0.14
C SER A 484 -13.38 -23.21 0.89
N LYS A 485 -12.99 -22.83 2.10
CA LYS A 485 -13.90 -22.27 3.11
C LYS A 485 -14.21 -20.78 2.90
N TRP A 486 -13.38 -20.07 2.13
CA TRP A 486 -13.51 -18.63 1.88
C TRP A 486 -14.78 -18.30 1.07
N ILE A 487 -15.13 -19.19 0.13
CA ILE A 487 -16.19 -19.00 -0.85
C ILE A 487 -17.26 -20.08 -0.71
N ASP A 488 -18.52 -19.73 -0.95
CA ASP A 488 -19.63 -20.66 -0.73
C ASP A 488 -19.95 -21.51 -1.97
N LEU A 489 -19.82 -20.93 -3.16
CA LEU A 489 -19.87 -21.62 -4.46
C LEU A 489 -18.46 -22.11 -4.78
N LYS A 490 -18.24 -23.42 -4.69
CA LYS A 490 -16.93 -24.07 -4.73
C LYS A 490 -16.79 -24.95 -5.96
N PRO A 491 -15.65 -24.92 -6.65
CA PRO A 491 -15.32 -25.96 -7.61
C PRO A 491 -15.10 -27.28 -6.85
N VAL A 492 -15.79 -28.35 -7.26
CA VAL A 492 -15.72 -29.67 -6.63
C VAL A 492 -14.94 -30.64 -7.51
N GLU A 493 -15.16 -30.56 -8.82
CA GLU A 493 -14.59 -31.48 -9.78
C GLU A 493 -14.20 -30.71 -11.05
N PHE A 494 -12.97 -30.91 -11.50
CA PHE A 494 -12.42 -30.28 -12.68
C PHE A 494 -11.77 -31.35 -13.54
N ASN A 495 -12.19 -31.43 -14.80
CA ASN A 495 -11.65 -32.34 -15.81
C ASN A 495 -11.27 -31.52 -17.04
N GLU A 496 -10.09 -31.76 -17.59
CA GLU A 496 -9.63 -31.18 -18.85
C GLU A 496 -9.21 -32.29 -19.82
N ASP A 497 -9.52 -32.09 -21.09
CA ASP A 497 -8.98 -32.88 -22.20
C ASP A 497 -8.45 -31.92 -23.29
N LYS A 498 -8.00 -32.45 -24.43
CA LYS A 498 -7.34 -31.65 -25.47
C LYS A 498 -8.22 -30.53 -26.04
N ILE A 499 -9.55 -30.65 -25.93
CA ILE A 499 -10.51 -29.77 -26.59
C ILE A 499 -11.64 -29.29 -25.66
N SER A 500 -11.70 -29.73 -24.41
CA SER A 500 -12.76 -29.39 -23.48
C SER A 500 -12.27 -29.20 -22.05
N PHE A 501 -12.92 -28.26 -21.36
CA PHE A 501 -12.75 -28.00 -19.93
C PHE A 501 -14.12 -28.14 -19.27
N ARG A 502 -14.21 -29.01 -18.25
CA ARG A 502 -15.45 -29.31 -17.53
C ARG A 502 -15.26 -29.04 -16.04
N LEU A 503 -16.20 -28.31 -15.45
CA LEU A 503 -16.20 -27.94 -14.04
C LEU A 503 -17.56 -28.19 -13.41
N ARG A 504 -17.56 -28.83 -12.25
CA ARG A 504 -18.74 -28.98 -11.41
C ARG A 504 -18.60 -28.17 -10.11
N PHE A 505 -19.64 -27.44 -9.78
CA PHE A 505 -19.78 -26.69 -8.53
C PHE A 505 -20.54 -27.50 -7.47
N ASN A 506 -20.43 -27.10 -6.21
CA ASN A 506 -21.17 -27.68 -5.09
C ASN A 506 -22.62 -27.18 -4.96
N LYS A 507 -23.06 -26.23 -5.79
CA LYS A 507 -24.40 -25.64 -5.75
C LYS A 507 -24.97 -25.50 -7.15
N GLN A 508 -26.29 -25.41 -7.23
CA GLN A 508 -27.00 -25.10 -8.46
C GLN A 508 -26.66 -23.71 -9.00
N LEU A 509 -26.74 -23.56 -10.32
CA LEU A 509 -26.49 -22.31 -11.02
C LEU A 509 -27.80 -21.58 -11.30
N ASN A 510 -27.82 -20.27 -11.06
CA ASN A 510 -28.92 -19.42 -11.49
C ASN A 510 -28.76 -19.12 -13.00
N LEU A 511 -29.40 -19.94 -13.83
CA LEU A 511 -29.28 -19.84 -15.29
C LEU A 511 -29.89 -18.55 -15.83
N GLU A 512 -30.95 -18.02 -15.25
CA GLU A 512 -31.52 -16.73 -15.64
C GLU A 512 -30.51 -15.58 -15.46
N ALA A 513 -29.82 -15.55 -14.32
CA ALA A 513 -28.77 -14.57 -14.07
C ALA A 513 -27.58 -14.80 -15.02
N ILE A 514 -27.21 -16.05 -15.30
CA ILE A 514 -26.13 -16.37 -16.25
C ILE A 514 -26.47 -15.92 -17.67
N SER A 515 -27.69 -16.20 -18.16
CA SER A 515 -28.10 -15.87 -19.53
C SER A 515 -28.02 -14.37 -19.80
N SER A 516 -28.36 -13.55 -18.80
CA SER A 516 -28.29 -12.09 -18.88
C SER A 516 -26.86 -11.53 -19.04
N ILE A 517 -25.83 -12.33 -18.74
CA ILE A 517 -24.42 -11.94 -18.78
C ILE A 517 -23.66 -12.71 -19.87
N ALA A 518 -24.10 -13.94 -20.17
CA ALA A 518 -23.47 -14.89 -21.09
C ALA A 518 -23.31 -14.35 -22.53
N VAL A 519 -24.12 -13.35 -22.89
CA VAL A 519 -23.97 -12.54 -24.11
C VAL A 519 -22.55 -11.99 -24.29
N ILE A 520 -21.77 -11.81 -23.21
CA ILE A 520 -20.37 -11.39 -23.30
C ILE A 520 -19.50 -12.41 -24.05
N LEU A 521 -19.79 -13.71 -23.90
CA LEU A 521 -19.00 -14.80 -24.48
C LEU A 521 -19.29 -14.99 -25.96
N GLY A 522 -20.55 -14.80 -26.37
CA GLY A 522 -20.99 -14.94 -27.76
C GLY A 522 -22.39 -14.37 -27.98
N LYS A 523 -22.73 -14.04 -29.23
CA LYS A 523 -24.03 -13.44 -29.59
C LYS A 523 -25.19 -14.43 -29.52
N THR A 524 -24.92 -15.70 -29.75
CA THR A 524 -25.94 -16.76 -29.76
C THR A 524 -26.01 -17.39 -28.38
N VAL A 525 -26.95 -16.92 -27.55
CA VAL A 525 -27.31 -17.54 -26.27
C VAL A 525 -28.66 -18.21 -26.45
N LYS A 526 -28.73 -19.53 -26.25
CA LYS A 526 -29.96 -20.33 -26.40
C LYS A 526 -30.20 -21.13 -25.14
N PHE A 527 -31.46 -21.19 -24.70
CA PHE A 527 -31.91 -22.20 -23.76
C PHE A 527 -32.28 -23.45 -24.57
N THR A 528 -31.60 -24.57 -24.32
CA THR A 528 -31.97 -25.86 -24.95
C THR A 528 -33.20 -26.45 -24.25
N ASN A 529 -33.30 -26.22 -22.94
CA ASN A 529 -34.45 -26.46 -22.09
C ASN A 529 -34.39 -25.49 -20.89
N SER A 530 -35.25 -25.63 -19.88
CA SER A 530 -35.23 -24.77 -18.69
C SER A 530 -33.95 -24.87 -17.85
N ASP A 531 -33.10 -25.88 -18.08
CA ASP A 531 -31.97 -26.23 -17.21
C ASP A 531 -30.60 -26.23 -17.92
N VAL A 532 -30.56 -25.81 -19.20
CA VAL A 532 -29.32 -25.77 -20.00
C VAL A 532 -29.27 -24.51 -20.86
N ILE A 533 -28.18 -23.74 -20.71
CA ILE A 533 -27.82 -22.63 -21.60
C ILE A 533 -26.64 -23.03 -22.46
N GLU A 534 -26.78 -22.84 -23.76
CA GLU A 534 -25.70 -22.94 -24.73
C GLU A 534 -25.35 -21.57 -25.29
N VAL A 535 -24.05 -21.28 -25.33
CA VAL A 535 -23.49 -20.09 -25.99
C VAL A 535 -22.54 -20.54 -27.08
N SER A 536 -22.76 -20.04 -28.30
CA SER A 536 -21.87 -20.29 -29.44
C SER A 536 -21.10 -19.02 -29.80
N ALA A 537 -19.78 -19.15 -29.96
CA ALA A 537 -18.88 -18.09 -30.42
C ALA A 537 -17.81 -18.68 -31.33
N ASP A 538 -17.88 -18.43 -32.64
CA ASP A 538 -16.93 -18.92 -33.65
C ASP A 538 -16.64 -20.43 -33.50
N THR A 539 -15.44 -20.81 -33.04
CA THR A 539 -15.02 -22.20 -32.84
C THR A 539 -15.27 -22.74 -31.43
N LEU A 540 -16.01 -22.01 -30.59
CA LEU A 540 -16.22 -22.29 -29.17
C LEU A 540 -17.69 -22.53 -28.84
N LYS A 541 -17.91 -23.51 -27.97
CA LYS A 541 -19.20 -23.78 -27.35
C LYS A 541 -19.06 -23.72 -25.83
N TYR A 542 -19.90 -22.92 -25.18
CA TYR A 542 -20.01 -22.85 -23.73
C TYR A 542 -21.37 -23.44 -23.32
N VAL A 543 -21.37 -24.31 -22.32
CA VAL A 543 -22.59 -24.94 -21.81
C VAL A 543 -22.65 -24.73 -20.30
N PHE A 544 -23.78 -24.18 -19.82
CA PHE A 544 -24.09 -24.01 -18.41
C PHE A 544 -25.30 -24.86 -18.07
N ARG A 545 -25.21 -25.71 -17.04
CA ARG A 545 -26.30 -26.57 -16.57
C ARG A 545 -26.68 -26.21 -15.14
N GLY A 546 -27.99 -26.14 -14.85
CA GLY A 546 -28.48 -25.66 -13.55
C GLY A 546 -28.07 -26.55 -12.38
N GLU A 547 -27.80 -27.85 -12.62
CA GLU A 547 -27.20 -28.79 -11.66
C GLU A 547 -25.78 -28.43 -11.18
N GLY A 548 -25.19 -27.31 -11.62
CA GLY A 548 -23.87 -26.88 -11.15
C GLY A 548 -22.74 -27.14 -12.14
N LYS A 549 -23.00 -27.42 -13.42
CA LYS A 549 -21.95 -27.78 -14.40
C LYS A 549 -21.68 -26.68 -15.41
N VAL A 550 -20.41 -26.48 -15.72
CA VAL A 550 -19.93 -25.62 -16.80
C VAL A 550 -18.99 -26.41 -17.68
N GLU A 551 -19.20 -26.32 -18.98
CA GLU A 551 -18.36 -26.95 -19.99
C GLU A 551 -17.99 -25.92 -21.06
N VAL A 552 -16.73 -25.93 -21.46
CA VAL A 552 -16.23 -25.12 -22.58
C VAL A 552 -15.49 -26.05 -23.52
N ALA A 553 -15.97 -26.16 -24.75
CA ALA A 553 -15.40 -27.00 -25.79
C ALA A 553 -14.99 -26.17 -27.02
N THR A 554 -13.91 -26.60 -27.68
CA THR A 554 -13.42 -26.02 -28.94
C THR A 554 -13.41 -27.08 -30.04
N TYR A 555 -13.68 -26.69 -31.29
CA TYR A 555 -13.55 -27.61 -32.43
C TYR A 555 -12.09 -27.88 -32.83
N LYS A 556 -11.15 -27.01 -32.41
CA LYS A 556 -9.70 -27.17 -32.66
C LYS A 556 -8.89 -26.84 -31.40
N PRO A 557 -7.84 -27.61 -31.08
CA PRO A 557 -6.94 -27.28 -29.96
C PRO A 557 -6.42 -25.85 -30.08
N GLN A 558 -6.50 -25.10 -28.98
CA GLN A 558 -6.04 -23.71 -28.91
C GLN A 558 -5.41 -23.44 -27.55
N GLU A 559 -4.24 -22.78 -27.54
CA GLU A 559 -3.48 -22.49 -26.31
C GLU A 559 -4.28 -21.64 -25.30
N LYS A 560 -5.24 -20.84 -25.79
CA LYS A 560 -6.04 -19.92 -24.98
C LYS A 560 -7.36 -20.47 -24.47
N ILE A 561 -7.69 -21.76 -24.67
CA ILE A 561 -8.94 -22.35 -24.16
C ILE A 561 -9.08 -22.18 -22.63
N ILE A 562 -7.97 -22.17 -21.89
CA ILE A 562 -7.98 -21.90 -20.45
C ILE A 562 -8.59 -20.53 -20.11
N GLU A 563 -8.34 -19.50 -20.92
CA GLU A 563 -8.92 -18.17 -20.70
C GLU A 563 -10.39 -18.12 -21.10
N GLU A 564 -10.79 -18.90 -22.10
CA GLU A 564 -12.19 -19.09 -22.49
C GLU A 564 -12.99 -19.77 -21.38
N PHE A 565 -12.44 -20.84 -20.83
CA PHE A 565 -12.98 -21.53 -19.67
C PHE A 565 -13.09 -20.60 -18.46
N LEU A 566 -12.01 -19.88 -18.12
CA LEU A 566 -12.06 -18.94 -17.01
C LEU A 566 -13.00 -17.77 -17.27
N ASP A 567 -13.21 -17.36 -18.52
CA ASP A 567 -14.23 -16.38 -18.87
C ASP A 567 -15.64 -16.88 -18.56
N ALA A 568 -15.95 -18.15 -18.87
CA ALA A 568 -17.22 -18.78 -18.49
C ALA A 568 -17.37 -18.88 -16.96
N VAL A 569 -16.31 -19.28 -16.25
CA VAL A 569 -16.30 -19.29 -14.78
C VAL A 569 -16.55 -17.88 -14.22
N LYS A 570 -15.92 -16.84 -14.78
CA LYS A 570 -16.17 -15.44 -14.40
C LYS A 570 -17.64 -15.05 -14.56
N ILE A 571 -18.33 -15.51 -15.62
CA ILE A 571 -19.77 -15.26 -15.80
C ILE A 571 -20.57 -15.85 -14.62
N VAL A 572 -20.29 -17.10 -14.23
CA VAL A 572 -20.97 -17.75 -13.11
C VAL A 572 -20.76 -16.98 -11.80
N TYR A 573 -19.51 -16.65 -11.45
CA TYR A 573 -19.25 -15.92 -10.20
C TYR A 573 -19.83 -14.50 -10.23
N ARG A 574 -19.84 -13.83 -11.39
CA ARG A 574 -20.50 -12.52 -11.53
C ARG A 574 -22.01 -12.61 -11.35
N ALA A 575 -22.66 -13.66 -11.84
CA ALA A 575 -24.08 -13.90 -11.61
C ALA A 575 -24.38 -14.15 -10.12
N TYR A 576 -23.47 -14.83 -9.42
CA TYR A 576 -23.67 -15.25 -8.03
C TYR A 576 -23.29 -14.20 -6.98
N TYR A 577 -22.25 -13.39 -7.25
CA TYR A 577 -21.61 -12.55 -6.23
C TYR A 577 -21.52 -11.07 -6.57
N CYS A 578 -22.28 -10.57 -7.56
CA CYS A 578 -22.21 -9.16 -7.91
C CYS A 578 -22.59 -8.26 -6.72
N VAL A 579 -21.74 -7.27 -6.46
CA VAL A 579 -21.86 -6.29 -5.35
C VAL A 579 -22.30 -4.90 -5.84
N ASP A 580 -22.82 -4.80 -7.05
CA ASP A 580 -23.29 -3.54 -7.65
C ASP A 580 -22.26 -2.38 -7.63
N CYS A 581 -20.97 -2.69 -7.76
CA CYS A 581 -19.95 -1.63 -7.78
C CYS A 581 -20.07 -0.72 -9.02
N GLY A 582 -20.60 -1.24 -10.14
CA GLY A 582 -20.73 -0.51 -11.40
C GLY A 582 -19.44 -0.41 -12.24
N SER A 583 -18.39 -1.17 -11.92
CA SER A 583 -17.13 -1.20 -12.71
C SER A 583 -17.39 -1.52 -14.19
N CYS A 584 -18.20 -2.56 -14.44
CA CYS A 584 -18.53 -3.02 -15.79
C CYS A 584 -19.35 -2.00 -16.58
N VAL A 585 -20.26 -1.28 -15.92
CA VAL A 585 -21.08 -0.22 -16.55
C VAL A 585 -20.19 0.94 -16.94
N THR A 586 -19.37 1.42 -16.00
CA THR A 586 -18.51 2.60 -16.15
C THR A 586 -17.50 2.46 -17.29
N LEU A 587 -16.98 1.24 -17.51
CA LEU A 587 -15.95 0.98 -18.51
C LEU A 587 -16.47 0.36 -19.81
N CYS A 588 -17.79 0.12 -19.95
CA CYS A 588 -18.34 -0.46 -21.17
C CYS A 588 -18.31 0.59 -22.30
N PRO A 589 -17.53 0.39 -23.38
CA PRO A 589 -17.43 1.38 -24.44
C PRO A 589 -18.75 1.51 -25.24
N ALA A 590 -19.57 0.45 -25.27
CA ALA A 590 -20.84 0.42 -26.00
C ALA A 590 -22.08 0.72 -25.13
N ASN A 591 -21.89 1.08 -23.85
CA ASN A 591 -23.00 1.28 -22.90
C ASN A 591 -24.01 0.13 -22.91
N ALA A 592 -23.51 -1.10 -22.97
CA ALA A 592 -24.32 -2.31 -23.15
C ALA A 592 -24.75 -2.97 -21.84
N ILE A 593 -24.40 -2.41 -20.68
CA ILE A 593 -24.55 -3.08 -19.38
C ILE A 593 -25.32 -2.19 -18.42
N ASN A 594 -26.37 -2.74 -17.83
CA ASN A 594 -27.08 -2.17 -16.67
C ASN A 594 -26.94 -3.10 -15.47
N ILE A 595 -27.16 -2.59 -14.25
CA ILE A 595 -27.27 -3.42 -13.05
C ILE A 595 -28.65 -3.22 -12.45
N VAL A 596 -29.39 -4.31 -12.27
CA VAL A 596 -30.74 -4.33 -11.70
C VAL A 596 -30.75 -5.36 -10.57
N ASN A 597 -31.17 -4.97 -9.36
CA ASN A 597 -31.21 -5.85 -8.18
C ASN A 597 -29.88 -6.59 -7.94
N LYS A 598 -28.76 -5.85 -7.99
CA LYS A 598 -27.38 -6.38 -7.90
C LYS A 598 -27.00 -7.38 -9.00
N LYS A 599 -27.76 -7.51 -10.09
CA LYS A 599 -27.43 -8.41 -11.22
C LYS A 599 -27.11 -7.59 -12.48
N PRO A 600 -25.96 -7.83 -13.13
CA PRO A 600 -25.65 -7.16 -14.38
C PRO A 600 -26.45 -7.76 -15.53
N ILE A 601 -27.09 -6.92 -16.34
CA ILE A 601 -27.85 -7.31 -17.53
C ILE A 601 -27.15 -6.72 -18.76
N VAL A 602 -26.83 -7.58 -19.73
CA VAL A 602 -26.08 -7.21 -20.93
C VAL A 602 -26.99 -7.20 -22.15
N SER A 603 -27.04 -6.06 -22.84
CA SER A 603 -27.80 -5.90 -24.08
C SER A 603 -27.14 -6.67 -25.23
N LYS A 604 -27.87 -7.64 -25.78
CA LYS A 604 -27.46 -8.39 -26.99
C LYS A 604 -27.24 -7.49 -28.20
N ALA A 605 -28.03 -6.43 -28.36
CA ALA A 605 -27.92 -5.51 -29.48
C ALA A 605 -26.68 -4.61 -29.40
N LYS A 606 -26.25 -4.23 -28.19
CA LYS A 606 -25.13 -3.28 -28.00
C LYS A 606 -23.79 -3.95 -27.69
N CYS A 607 -23.79 -5.17 -27.15
CA CYS A 607 -22.57 -5.82 -26.70
C CYS A 607 -21.61 -6.11 -27.87
N LEU A 608 -20.34 -5.71 -27.70
CA LEU A 608 -19.28 -5.94 -28.69
C LEU A 608 -18.53 -7.27 -28.50
N ASN A 609 -18.94 -8.09 -27.52
CA ASN A 609 -18.23 -9.32 -27.14
C ASN A 609 -16.74 -9.14 -26.77
N CYS A 610 -16.31 -7.91 -26.43
CA CYS A 610 -14.89 -7.59 -26.19
C CYS A 610 -14.34 -8.08 -24.84
N ARG A 611 -15.22 -8.56 -23.94
CA ARG A 611 -14.91 -9.13 -22.61
C ARG A 611 -14.19 -8.22 -21.61
N ALA A 612 -13.92 -6.97 -21.96
CA ALA A 612 -13.26 -6.02 -21.05
C ALA A 612 -14.00 -5.88 -19.71
N CYS A 613 -15.34 -5.85 -19.74
CA CYS A 613 -16.16 -5.81 -18.52
C CYS A 613 -16.00 -7.06 -17.63
N ASN A 614 -15.65 -8.20 -18.22
CA ASN A 614 -15.37 -9.44 -17.50
C ASN A 614 -14.00 -9.39 -16.82
N ASP A 615 -13.02 -8.70 -17.42
CA ASP A 615 -11.65 -8.59 -16.88
C ASP A 615 -11.51 -7.52 -15.80
N VAL A 616 -12.27 -6.43 -15.89
CA VAL A 616 -12.23 -5.31 -14.93
C VAL A 616 -13.18 -5.46 -13.74
N CYS A 617 -14.05 -6.49 -13.76
CA CYS A 617 -14.96 -6.78 -12.66
C CYS A 617 -14.15 -7.23 -11.41
N PRO A 618 -14.36 -6.63 -10.23
CA PRO A 618 -13.66 -7.03 -9.02
C PRO A 618 -13.88 -8.51 -8.65
N ILE A 619 -15.07 -9.06 -8.92
CA ILE A 619 -15.37 -10.49 -8.71
C ILE A 619 -14.48 -11.35 -9.60
N SER A 620 -14.42 -11.06 -10.90
CA SER A 620 -13.55 -11.78 -11.81
C SER A 620 -12.07 -11.65 -11.47
N GLU A 621 -11.61 -10.42 -11.31
CA GLU A 621 -10.19 -10.09 -11.16
C GLU A 621 -9.60 -10.54 -9.83
N VAL A 622 -10.43 -10.60 -8.79
CA VAL A 622 -9.99 -10.85 -7.43
C VAL A 622 -10.49 -12.23 -6.99
N ILE A 623 -11.80 -12.51 -6.99
CA ILE A 623 -12.30 -13.85 -6.61
C ILE A 623 -11.86 -14.91 -7.60
N VAL A 624 -12.25 -14.79 -8.87
CA VAL A 624 -12.02 -15.88 -9.83
C VAL A 624 -10.55 -16.09 -10.09
N GLU A 625 -9.83 -15.01 -10.39
CA GLU A 625 -8.41 -15.09 -10.69
C GLU A 625 -7.58 -15.54 -9.48
N LYS A 626 -7.79 -14.99 -8.27
CA LYS A 626 -6.89 -15.26 -7.12
C LYS A 626 -7.29 -16.47 -6.28
N LEU A 627 -8.59 -16.76 -6.15
CA LEU A 627 -9.10 -17.86 -5.33
C LEU A 627 -9.51 -19.04 -6.21
N ILE A 628 -10.40 -18.83 -7.18
CA ILE A 628 -11.07 -19.94 -7.87
C ILE A 628 -10.12 -20.65 -8.83
N ALA A 629 -9.36 -19.91 -9.63
CA ALA A 629 -8.31 -20.51 -10.46
C ALA A 629 -7.30 -21.29 -9.61
N ALA A 630 -6.99 -20.81 -8.40
CA ALA A 630 -6.11 -21.54 -7.50
C ALA A 630 -6.70 -22.86 -7.01
N LEU A 631 -8.01 -22.89 -6.72
CA LEU A 631 -8.73 -24.11 -6.34
C LEU A 631 -8.82 -25.09 -7.51
N ILE A 632 -9.23 -24.64 -8.69
CA ILE A 632 -9.38 -25.46 -9.90
C ILE A 632 -8.06 -26.14 -10.27
N PHE A 633 -6.98 -25.35 -10.39
CA PHE A 633 -5.67 -25.85 -10.83
C PHE A 633 -4.80 -26.36 -9.67
N LYS A 634 -5.34 -26.45 -8.45
CA LYS A 634 -4.63 -26.86 -7.23
C LYS A 634 -3.27 -26.14 -7.05
N LYS A 635 -3.22 -24.86 -7.42
CA LYS A 635 -2.00 -24.02 -7.42
C LYS A 635 -2.29 -22.60 -6.93
N TYR A 636 -1.77 -22.23 -5.75
CA TYR A 636 -2.09 -20.96 -5.07
C TYR A 636 -1.87 -19.69 -5.92
N ASP A 637 -0.91 -19.72 -6.86
CA ASP A 637 -0.55 -18.61 -7.73
C ASP A 637 -0.94 -18.83 -9.20
N ALA A 638 -1.95 -19.67 -9.48
CA ALA A 638 -2.48 -19.92 -10.82
C ALA A 638 -2.84 -18.64 -11.61
N TRP A 639 -3.12 -17.53 -10.92
CA TRP A 639 -3.31 -16.21 -11.53
C TRP A 639 -2.07 -15.64 -12.24
N ARG A 640 -0.88 -16.22 -12.04
CA ARG A 640 0.38 -15.85 -12.72
C ARG A 640 0.65 -16.66 -13.99
N ARG A 641 -0.32 -17.46 -14.44
CA ARG A 641 -0.24 -18.20 -15.70
C ARG A 641 0.07 -17.26 -16.87
N ARG A 642 0.85 -17.76 -17.84
CA ARG A 642 1.31 -16.99 -19.02
C ARG A 642 0.17 -16.52 -19.92
N THR A 643 -0.90 -17.32 -20.00
CA THR A 643 -2.05 -17.07 -20.88
C THR A 643 -2.96 -15.93 -20.40
N LYS A 644 -2.84 -15.51 -19.14
CA LYS A 644 -3.72 -14.51 -18.55
C LYS A 644 -3.60 -13.17 -19.28
N ARG A 645 -4.75 -12.65 -19.74
CA ARG A 645 -4.85 -11.30 -20.30
C ARG A 645 -4.35 -10.27 -19.29
N SER A 646 -3.36 -9.47 -19.69
CA SER A 646 -2.76 -8.46 -18.84
C SER A 646 -3.66 -7.23 -18.73
N ARG A 647 -3.61 -6.54 -17.59
CA ARG A 647 -4.33 -5.27 -17.41
C ARG A 647 -3.96 -4.21 -18.44
N TYR A 648 -2.75 -4.28 -18.98
CA TYR A 648 -2.27 -3.33 -19.97
C TYR A 648 -2.98 -3.54 -21.31
N GLU A 649 -3.06 -4.78 -21.77
CA GLU A 649 -3.80 -5.16 -22.98
C GLU A 649 -5.28 -4.79 -22.86
N THR A 650 -5.93 -5.08 -21.72
CA THR A 650 -7.33 -4.68 -21.49
C THR A 650 -7.51 -3.16 -21.55
N ALA A 651 -6.58 -2.38 -20.99
CA ALA A 651 -6.67 -0.92 -21.01
C ALA A 651 -6.43 -0.34 -22.41
N GLN A 652 -5.50 -0.92 -23.19
CA GLN A 652 -5.27 -0.54 -24.58
C GLN A 652 -6.50 -0.83 -25.45
N LEU A 653 -7.08 -2.03 -25.33
CA LEU A 653 -8.30 -2.42 -26.02
C LEU A 653 -9.45 -1.45 -25.69
N LEU A 654 -9.65 -1.13 -24.40
CA LEU A 654 -10.67 -0.16 -24.00
C LEU A 654 -10.44 1.23 -24.60
N ALA A 655 -9.19 1.70 -24.60
CA ALA A 655 -8.86 3.00 -25.18
C ALA A 655 -9.11 3.04 -26.70
N GLU A 656 -8.78 1.95 -27.41
CA GLU A 656 -9.03 1.83 -28.85
C GLU A 656 -10.53 1.80 -29.15
N LEU A 657 -11.30 0.97 -28.46
CA LEU A 657 -12.75 0.86 -28.63
C LEU A 657 -13.46 2.19 -28.32
N MET A 658 -13.06 2.87 -27.24
CA MET A 658 -13.62 4.18 -26.88
C MET A 658 -13.33 5.25 -27.94
N ARG A 659 -12.16 5.22 -28.59
CA ARG A 659 -11.85 6.15 -29.70
C ARG A 659 -12.72 5.87 -30.91
N LYS A 660 -12.83 4.60 -31.32
CA LYS A 660 -13.63 4.21 -32.49
C LYS A 660 -15.10 4.64 -32.35
N ILE A 661 -15.70 4.39 -31.18
CA ILE A 661 -17.12 4.74 -30.93
C ILE A 661 -17.34 6.26 -30.89
N LYS A 662 -16.41 7.03 -30.31
CA LYS A 662 -16.50 8.50 -30.32
C LYS A 662 -16.36 9.09 -31.73
N LEU A 663 -15.54 8.49 -32.58
CA LEU A 663 -15.38 8.91 -33.98
C LEU A 663 -16.59 8.52 -34.85
N SER A 664 -17.36 7.50 -34.48
CA SER A 664 -18.56 7.05 -35.20
C SER A 664 -19.87 7.65 -34.66
N SER A 665 -19.81 8.52 -33.66
CA SER A 665 -20.99 9.21 -33.11
C SER A 665 -21.14 10.55 -33.81
N PRO A 666 -22.33 10.93 -34.34
CA PRO A 666 -22.53 12.26 -34.91
C PRO A 666 -22.29 13.33 -33.83
N PRO A 667 -21.87 14.56 -34.22
CA PRO A 667 -21.70 15.66 -33.27
C PRO A 667 -22.99 15.83 -32.47
N ILE A 668 -22.87 15.89 -31.15
CA ILE A 668 -23.99 16.25 -30.28
C ILE A 668 -24.40 17.66 -30.69
N THR A 669 -25.51 17.80 -31.40
CA THR A 669 -26.14 19.10 -31.66
C THR A 669 -26.52 19.67 -30.30
N SER A 670 -25.87 20.78 -29.95
CA SER A 670 -26.28 21.59 -28.80
C SER A 670 -27.72 22.02 -29.03
N GLY A 671 -28.65 21.41 -28.29
CA GLY A 671 -30.02 21.89 -28.24
C GLY A 671 -30.01 23.34 -27.76
N SER A 672 -30.35 24.25 -28.66
CA SER A 672 -30.72 25.62 -28.36
C SER A 672 -32.00 25.58 -27.52
N ASN A 673 -31.89 25.84 -26.22
CA ASN A 673 -33.06 26.21 -25.43
C ASN A 673 -33.45 27.64 -25.83
N LYS A 674 -34.66 27.78 -26.37
CA LYS A 674 -35.48 28.97 -26.17
C LYS A 674 -35.93 29.04 -24.72
#